data_AF-A0A3R6JYE2-F1
#
_entry.id   AF-A0A3R6JYE2-F1
#
_cell.length_a   1.000
_cell.length_b   1.000
_cell.length_c   1.000
_cell.angle_alpha   90.00
_cell.angle_beta   90.00
_cell.angle_gamma   90.00
#
_symmetry.space_group_name_H-M   'P 1'
#
loop_
_entity.id
_entity.type
_entity.pdbx_description
1 polymer ?
#
loop_
_entity_poly.entity_id
_entity_poly.type
_entity_poly.pdbx_seq_one_letter_code
_entity_poly.pdbx_strand_id
1 'polypeptide(L)'
;MPLKENKLKTYLLVGGLIYLLLFYFSLHMGHAVYLDEAATKAAEISSSIQFGTYGNAASAPVVKESINWFTVAFEALANMSENPVAIWPLSIKFLIPALFFLVCVAFGIGWMLAIGDTKRQDAPGKEHGSAKWNLDYANYYKQFVEPYDSRKDPFDPNMPFSNRVMLNLNNKKTGRNANVFVVGGPGTGKSFRVIKPSLMQMNCSMITTDPSGELMQCCGKPLHEHGIKLKLFSTSDMKHSNCYNPFDYIFDENGEVEESKVSTMINLFLENASGSSSKSKGDPFWDKSARALMAALAYYMLENPMTNQVRKGKRYAPDINFCTMLKLVQAGKVSEESETSQSALDKLMEEHRLLMKTEGRESKALSNYDTFKLAPGKTANSILITVAVDLQMFNNEDVRNLTRHDYEDEENNLQLDKIGDEQTALFINIPQANTTFNFLVSMLYAQMFDALYTKAEKICPKKWMLIDQYNRPVITMLNSEDEAKRLLEDLKTATVKEYKTPRDASRFQIVIGNKVIQEKPTRETAQAVIDNAANYKVQKGDLRLPWHIRCLMDEFANIGSVPMFSEKLTTMRKYEISCTIVVQNIAQIKEKYDKLFESIIGGCDTIVFLGSSENETCKYISDTLGETTVRTRNISLSHGQKGGSSEGFGTSKRMLLTPEEVKNLDNKECIVIIRGLHPFRDLKYDFSKHPHFSETGNASRNNELSEEFIEKYFNTKPVKKKKVTKKRQQKAVALVAGKSEYANDLEGANQIMQDNRVTKENIEERMEAQISTKTNTENKKDAMDERESIKKALKEDTGTSMSDSTFMF
;
A
#
# COMPACT_ATOMS: atom_id res chain seq x y z
N MET A 1 35.60 -15.19 35.71
CA MET A 1 36.82 -15.69 35.05
C MET A 1 37.97 -15.66 36.06
N PRO A 2 38.26 -16.76 36.81
CA PRO A 2 39.28 -16.75 37.88
C PRO A 2 40.69 -17.12 37.37
N LEU A 3 40.88 -17.42 36.08
CA LEU A 3 42.20 -17.68 35.49
C LEU A 3 43.03 -16.41 35.22
N LYS A 4 42.50 -15.21 35.53
CA LYS A 4 43.20 -13.92 35.32
C LYS A 4 44.00 -13.44 36.54
N GLU A 5 43.67 -13.87 37.76
CA GLU A 5 44.38 -13.42 38.96
C GLU A 5 45.82 -13.92 39.01
N ASN A 6 46.07 -15.18 38.67
CA ASN A 6 47.41 -15.74 38.78
C ASN A 6 48.38 -15.06 37.80
N LYS A 7 47.99 -14.84 36.54
CA LYS A 7 48.88 -14.16 35.58
C LYS A 7 49.12 -12.69 35.94
N LEU A 8 48.09 -11.96 36.39
CA LEU A 8 48.26 -10.57 36.82
C LEU A 8 49.13 -10.47 38.08
N LYS A 9 48.92 -11.36 39.05
CA LYS A 9 49.80 -11.50 40.23
C LYS A 9 51.22 -11.83 39.80
N THR A 10 51.43 -12.74 38.85
CA THR A 10 52.77 -13.06 38.32
C THR A 10 53.39 -11.87 37.61
N TYR A 11 52.66 -11.12 36.78
CA TYR A 11 53.20 -9.92 36.13
C TYR A 11 53.51 -8.79 37.12
N LEU A 12 52.68 -8.60 38.15
CA LEU A 12 52.94 -7.65 39.23
C LEU A 12 54.10 -8.09 40.13
N LEU A 13 54.24 -9.39 40.40
CA LEU A 13 55.37 -9.93 41.17
C LEU A 13 56.67 -9.82 40.38
N VAL A 14 56.69 -10.26 39.12
CA VAL A 14 57.87 -10.21 38.25
C VAL A 14 58.23 -8.76 37.95
N GLY A 15 57.25 -7.91 37.63
CA GLY A 15 57.46 -6.48 37.43
C GLY A 15 57.94 -5.77 38.69
N GLY A 16 57.39 -6.12 39.86
CA GLY A 16 57.83 -5.60 41.16
C GLY A 16 59.24 -6.05 41.55
N LEU A 17 59.60 -7.31 41.25
CA LEU A 17 60.95 -7.84 41.44
C LEU A 17 61.97 -7.15 40.53
N ILE A 18 61.63 -6.96 39.25
CA ILE A 18 62.48 -6.21 38.32
C ILE A 18 62.63 -4.75 38.76
N TYR A 19 61.54 -4.12 39.23
CA TYR A 19 61.58 -2.76 39.77
C TYR A 19 62.50 -2.66 41.00
N LEU A 20 62.38 -3.57 41.96
CA LEU A 20 63.23 -3.59 43.15
C LEU A 20 64.70 -3.83 42.79
N LEU A 21 64.99 -4.72 41.83
CA LEU A 21 66.35 -4.97 41.33
C LEU A 21 66.95 -3.75 40.63
N LEU A 22 66.18 -3.09 39.76
CA LEU A 22 66.64 -1.88 39.06
C LEU A 22 66.83 -0.70 40.03
N PHE A 23 65.95 -0.55 41.02
CA PHE A 23 66.08 0.47 42.06
C PHE A 23 67.31 0.20 42.94
N TYR A 24 67.53 -1.04 43.34
CA TYR A 24 68.69 -1.44 44.14
C TYR A 24 70.02 -1.25 43.38
N PHE A 25 70.07 -1.64 42.10
CA PHE A 25 71.23 -1.38 41.24
C PHE A 25 71.48 0.12 41.05
N SER A 26 70.42 0.91 40.93
CA SER A 26 70.50 2.38 40.84
C SER A 26 71.10 2.99 42.12
N LEU A 27 70.74 2.51 43.31
CA LEU A 27 71.35 3.03 44.53
C LEU A 27 72.86 2.69 44.61
N HIS A 28 73.27 1.50 44.20
CA HIS A 28 74.69 1.11 44.11
C HIS A 28 75.48 1.96 43.09
N MET A 29 74.86 2.30 41.96
CA MET A 29 75.41 3.26 41.01
C MET A 29 75.64 4.64 41.65
N GLY A 30 74.67 5.13 42.43
CA GLY A 30 74.79 6.41 43.13
C GLY A 30 75.89 6.41 44.20
N HIS A 31 76.15 5.27 44.82
CA HIS A 31 77.22 5.07 45.79
C HIS A 31 78.59 4.99 45.11
N ALA A 32 78.70 4.28 43.98
CA ALA A 32 79.93 4.22 43.17
C ALA A 32 80.35 5.62 42.67
N VAL A 33 79.40 6.42 42.16
CA VAL A 33 79.67 7.82 41.76
C VAL A 33 80.13 8.67 42.95
N TYR A 34 79.57 8.46 44.15
CA TYR A 34 80.01 9.16 45.34
C TYR A 34 81.45 8.81 45.73
N LEU A 35 81.82 7.52 45.68
CA LEU A 35 83.18 7.08 45.98
C LEU A 35 84.20 7.65 44.99
N ASP A 36 83.86 7.69 43.70
CA ASP A 36 84.70 8.29 42.66
C ASP A 36 84.86 9.82 42.86
N GLU A 37 83.76 10.53 43.18
CA GLU A 37 83.81 11.96 43.52
C GLU A 37 84.60 12.24 44.83
N ALA A 38 84.55 11.34 45.80
CA ALA A 38 85.30 11.44 47.06
C ALA A 38 86.80 11.18 46.85
N ALA A 39 87.14 10.20 46.02
CA ALA A 39 88.52 9.87 45.68
C ALA A 39 89.19 11.01 44.89
N THR A 40 88.50 11.58 43.90
CA THR A 40 88.99 12.75 43.15
C THR A 40 89.17 13.98 44.03
N LYS A 41 88.25 14.28 44.95
CA LYS A 41 88.41 15.36 45.94
C LYS A 41 89.57 15.11 46.91
N ALA A 42 89.78 13.87 47.35
CA ALA A 42 90.92 13.52 48.21
C ALA A 42 92.26 13.71 47.49
N ALA A 43 92.31 13.42 46.18
CA ALA A 43 93.49 13.68 45.34
C ALA A 43 93.77 15.18 45.12
N GLU A 44 92.72 16.00 44.95
CA GLU A 44 92.84 17.48 44.90
C GLU A 44 93.33 18.07 46.25
N ILE A 45 92.88 17.53 47.37
CA ILE A 45 93.32 17.95 48.71
C ILE A 45 94.78 17.50 48.99
N SER A 46 95.16 16.29 48.57
CA SER A 46 96.54 15.79 48.70
C SER A 46 97.55 16.64 47.90
N SER A 47 97.20 17.04 46.68
CA SER A 47 98.04 17.88 45.82
C SER A 47 98.15 19.34 46.29
N SER A 48 97.22 19.84 47.11
CA SER A 48 97.27 21.19 47.70
C SER A 48 98.01 21.27 49.04
N ILE A 49 98.25 20.13 49.72
CA ILE A 49 98.99 20.05 51.00
C ILE A 49 100.53 19.97 50.79
N GLN A 50 101.01 19.67 49.58
CA GLN A 50 102.43 19.82 49.21
C GLN A 50 102.79 21.27 48.85
N PHE A 51 102.82 22.18 49.82
CA PHE A 51 103.54 23.45 49.70
C PHE A 51 104.32 23.73 50.99
N GLY A 52 105.59 23.34 50.98
CA GLY A 52 106.47 23.53 52.14
C GLY A 52 107.90 23.01 51.95
N THR A 53 108.52 23.18 50.77
CA THR A 53 109.99 23.36 50.59
C THR A 53 110.30 23.61 49.10
N TYR A 54 111.15 24.62 48.84
CA TYR A 54 111.45 25.23 47.55
C TYR A 54 111.99 24.28 46.46
N GLY A 55 111.44 24.41 45.24
CA GLY A 55 112.03 23.91 43.99
C GLY A 55 111.03 23.94 42.82
N ASN A 56 111.26 24.83 41.84
CA ASN A 56 110.42 25.06 40.66
C ASN A 56 110.01 23.79 39.89
N ALA A 57 108.70 23.52 39.81
CA ALA A 57 108.07 22.84 38.69
C ALA A 57 106.61 23.31 38.57
N ALA A 58 106.21 23.70 37.36
CA ALA A 58 104.87 24.18 37.05
C ALA A 58 103.80 23.14 37.43
N SER A 59 102.80 23.57 38.20
CA SER A 59 101.62 22.77 38.55
C SER A 59 100.80 22.46 37.29
N ALA A 60 100.74 21.20 36.90
CA ALA A 60 99.79 20.75 35.88
C ALA A 60 98.36 20.80 36.46
N PRO A 61 97.38 21.40 35.77
CA PRO A 61 95.99 21.37 36.24
C PRO A 61 95.48 19.94 36.18
N VAL A 62 94.89 19.46 37.29
CA VAL A 62 94.12 18.21 37.31
C VAL A 62 92.96 18.37 36.33
N VAL A 63 93.05 17.69 35.19
CA VAL A 63 91.97 17.66 34.20
C VAL A 63 90.81 16.91 34.83
N LYS A 64 89.65 17.55 34.90
CA LYS A 64 88.40 16.92 35.35
C LYS A 64 87.98 15.91 34.30
N GLU A 65 88.41 14.66 34.44
CA GLU A 65 87.96 13.59 33.54
C GLU A 65 86.44 13.42 33.67
N SER A 66 85.76 13.35 32.53
CA SER A 66 84.33 13.06 32.47
C SER A 66 84.07 11.66 33.02
N ILE A 67 83.12 11.53 33.96
CA ILE A 67 82.71 10.25 34.56
C ILE A 67 82.43 9.23 33.45
N ASN A 68 83.17 8.12 33.43
CA ASN A 68 82.90 7.02 32.52
C ASN A 68 81.82 6.11 33.13
N TRP A 69 80.60 6.23 32.61
CA TRP A 69 79.44 5.53 33.15
C TRP A 69 79.52 3.99 33.02
N PHE A 70 80.34 3.45 32.11
CA PHE A 70 80.52 2.01 31.98
C PHE A 70 81.35 1.42 33.12
N THR A 71 82.43 2.10 33.54
CA THR A 71 83.23 1.67 34.69
C THR A 71 82.44 1.80 35.99
N VAL A 72 81.70 2.92 36.18
CA VAL A 72 80.81 3.11 37.32
C VAL A 72 79.72 2.02 37.38
N ALA A 73 79.16 1.63 36.23
CA ALA A 73 78.18 0.53 36.16
C ALA A 73 78.77 -0.83 36.53
N PHE A 74 80.00 -1.11 36.10
CA PHE A 74 80.67 -2.35 36.45
C PHE A 74 81.06 -2.40 37.92
N GLU A 75 81.56 -1.29 38.48
CA GLU A 75 81.86 -1.14 39.90
C GLU A 75 80.60 -1.23 40.76
N ALA A 76 79.49 -0.63 40.36
CA ALA A 76 78.22 -0.77 41.07
C ALA A 76 77.74 -2.22 41.09
N LEU A 77 77.94 -2.98 40.01
CA LEU A 77 77.57 -4.38 39.91
C LEU A 77 78.48 -5.27 40.75
N ALA A 78 79.79 -4.98 40.77
CA ALA A 78 80.77 -5.64 41.63
C ALA A 78 80.50 -5.36 43.12
N ASN A 79 80.23 -4.11 43.49
CA ASN A 79 79.93 -3.70 44.86
C ASN A 79 78.59 -4.26 45.36
N MET A 80 77.61 -4.42 44.46
CA MET A 80 76.36 -5.12 44.76
C MET A 80 76.60 -6.60 45.11
N SER A 81 77.63 -7.22 44.53
CA SER A 81 78.01 -8.61 44.81
C SER A 81 78.87 -8.74 46.08
N GLU A 82 79.84 -7.84 46.27
CA GLU A 82 80.82 -7.93 47.35
C GLU A 82 80.32 -7.31 48.66
N ASN A 83 79.59 -6.18 48.60
CA ASN A 83 79.07 -5.45 49.76
C ASN A 83 77.61 -5.00 49.54
N PRO A 84 76.64 -5.91 49.63
CA PRO A 84 75.25 -5.64 49.25
C PRO A 84 74.56 -4.51 50.07
N VAL A 85 75.05 -4.19 51.26
CA VAL A 85 74.42 -3.18 52.15
C VAL A 85 75.15 -1.82 52.11
N ALA A 86 76.27 -1.73 51.40
CA ALA A 86 77.09 -0.51 51.31
C ALA A 86 76.56 0.45 50.23
N ILE A 87 75.42 1.08 50.53
CA ILE A 87 74.68 1.94 49.59
C ILE A 87 74.73 3.42 50.01
N TRP A 88 75.46 3.75 51.07
CA TRP A 88 75.56 5.08 51.63
C TRP A 88 77.02 5.46 51.86
N PRO A 89 77.46 6.67 51.43
CA PRO A 89 76.68 7.84 51.00
C PRO A 89 76.32 7.89 49.49
N LEU A 90 75.23 8.57 49.12
CA LEU A 90 74.75 8.68 47.73
C LEU A 90 75.00 10.08 47.14
N SER A 91 75.45 10.16 45.89
CA SER A 91 75.56 11.45 45.17
C SER A 91 74.18 11.94 44.68
N ILE A 92 73.78 13.15 45.07
CA ILE A 92 72.50 13.80 44.69
C ILE A 92 72.34 13.93 43.16
N LYS A 93 73.45 14.05 42.42
CA LYS A 93 73.43 14.20 40.95
C LYS A 93 72.88 12.96 40.23
N PHE A 94 72.94 11.78 40.86
CA PHE A 94 72.47 10.52 40.29
C PHE A 94 70.98 10.24 40.56
N LEU A 95 70.40 10.87 41.58
CA LEU A 95 69.03 10.58 42.04
C LEU A 95 67.95 11.09 41.05
N ILE A 96 68.23 12.19 40.34
CA ILE A 96 67.28 12.84 39.42
C ILE A 96 67.09 12.04 38.11
N PRO A 97 68.15 11.59 37.39
CA PRO A 97 68.00 10.77 36.19
C PRO A 97 67.36 9.40 36.46
N ALA A 98 67.68 8.79 37.60
CA ALA A 98 67.11 7.51 38.03
C ALA A 98 65.59 7.60 38.26
N LEU A 99 65.13 8.68 38.91
CA LEU A 99 63.71 8.93 39.13
C LEU A 99 62.97 9.13 37.79
N PHE A 100 63.59 9.86 36.85
CA PHE A 100 63.01 10.09 35.52
C PHE A 100 62.85 8.79 34.72
N PHE A 101 63.87 7.93 34.73
CA PHE A 101 63.81 6.62 34.05
C PHE A 101 62.71 5.72 34.63
N LEU A 102 62.56 5.69 35.96
CA LEU A 102 61.48 4.95 36.62
C LEU A 102 60.08 5.45 36.23
N VAL A 103 59.91 6.77 36.10
CA VAL A 103 58.64 7.37 35.64
C VAL A 103 58.34 6.95 34.19
N CYS A 104 59.34 6.95 33.30
CA CYS A 104 59.17 6.50 31.91
C CYS A 104 58.77 5.02 31.81
N VAL A 105 59.38 4.15 32.62
CA VAL A 105 59.02 2.72 32.66
C VAL A 105 57.61 2.51 33.19
N ALA A 106 57.24 3.21 34.27
CA ALA A 106 55.88 3.16 34.81
C ALA A 106 54.85 3.67 33.78
N PHE A 107 55.16 4.73 33.04
CA PHE A 107 54.33 5.24 31.97
C PHE A 107 54.20 4.24 30.81
N GLY A 108 55.29 3.59 30.40
CA GLY A 108 55.28 2.56 29.35
C GLY A 108 54.44 1.34 29.73
N ILE A 109 54.53 0.87 30.98
CA ILE A 109 53.69 -0.23 31.49
C ILE A 109 52.21 0.21 31.53
N GLY A 110 51.93 1.41 32.04
CA GLY A 110 50.59 1.98 32.04
C GLY A 110 49.99 2.10 30.64
N TRP A 111 50.78 2.55 29.67
CA TRP A 111 50.41 2.66 28.26
C TRP A 111 50.14 1.28 27.64
N MET A 112 50.96 0.27 27.95
CA MET A 112 50.78 -1.08 27.45
C MET A 112 49.53 -1.76 28.04
N LEU A 113 49.24 -1.52 29.31
CA LEU A 113 47.99 -1.96 29.97
C LEU A 113 46.78 -1.25 29.37
N ALA A 114 46.86 0.06 29.12
CA ALA A 114 45.80 0.83 28.46
C ALA A 114 45.52 0.33 27.02
N ILE A 115 46.57 0.03 26.24
CA ILE A 115 46.43 -0.59 24.92
C ILE A 115 45.83 -2.01 25.03
N GLY A 116 46.22 -2.78 26.05
CA GLY A 116 45.67 -4.12 26.31
C GLY A 116 44.16 -4.12 26.60
N ASP A 117 43.65 -3.08 27.25
CA ASP A 117 42.22 -2.90 27.51
C ASP A 117 41.46 -2.40 26.27
N THR A 118 42.03 -1.49 25.48
CA THR A 118 41.40 -1.08 24.21
C THR A 118 41.30 -2.20 23.16
N LYS A 119 42.13 -3.23 23.24
CA LYS A 119 42.08 -4.42 22.35
C LYS A 119 41.14 -5.54 22.85
N ARG A 120 40.42 -5.35 23.95
CA ARG A 120 39.53 -6.37 24.52
C ARG A 120 38.06 -5.96 24.39
N GLN A 121 37.41 -6.61 23.43
CA GLN A 121 35.95 -6.74 23.24
C GLN A 121 35.24 -5.55 22.57
N ASP A 122 35.09 -5.63 21.25
CA ASP A 122 34.06 -4.86 20.54
C ASP A 122 32.69 -5.51 20.86
N ALA A 123 31.90 -4.82 21.71
CA ALA A 123 30.52 -5.12 22.13
C ALA A 123 30.30 -6.11 23.32
N PRO A 124 30.78 -5.79 24.54
CA PRO A 124 30.46 -6.55 25.75
C PRO A 124 28.94 -6.65 25.97
N GLY A 125 28.44 -7.88 26.15
CA GLY A 125 27.00 -8.14 26.33
C GLY A 125 26.16 -8.25 25.06
N LYS A 126 26.79 -8.22 23.87
CA LYS A 126 26.14 -8.47 22.57
C LYS A 126 26.82 -9.60 21.76
N GLU A 127 27.66 -10.38 22.42
CA GLU A 127 28.55 -11.39 21.82
C GLU A 127 27.82 -12.43 20.94
N HIS A 128 26.58 -12.76 21.28
CA HIS A 128 25.74 -13.72 20.56
C HIS A 128 24.53 -13.09 19.88
N GLY A 129 24.39 -11.76 19.95
CA GLY A 129 23.22 -11.04 19.46
C GLY A 129 22.79 -9.92 20.40
N SER A 130 22.09 -8.95 19.83
CA SER A 130 21.66 -7.72 20.51
C SER A 130 20.15 -7.50 20.49
N ALA A 131 19.38 -8.55 20.15
CA ALA A 131 17.92 -8.49 20.16
C ALA A 131 17.41 -8.18 21.57
N LYS A 132 16.47 -7.25 21.64
CA LYS A 132 15.78 -6.84 22.87
C LYS A 132 14.44 -6.23 22.50
N TRP A 133 13.51 -6.20 23.45
CA TRP A 133 12.25 -5.49 23.29
C TRP A 133 12.46 -3.98 23.30
N ASN A 134 11.66 -3.28 22.49
CA ASN A 134 11.56 -1.84 22.57
C ASN A 134 10.63 -1.47 23.73
N LEU A 135 11.20 -0.90 24.79
CA LEU A 135 10.48 -0.42 25.96
C LEU A 135 10.33 1.11 25.96
N ASP A 136 10.96 1.80 25.01
CA ASP A 136 11.02 3.25 24.93
C ASP A 136 9.90 3.79 24.03
N TYR A 137 8.67 3.65 24.53
CA TYR A 137 7.49 4.16 23.85
C TYR A 137 7.53 5.69 23.74
N ALA A 138 8.12 6.41 24.69
CA ALA A 138 8.16 7.87 24.66
C ALA A 138 8.92 8.41 23.43
N ASN A 139 10.11 7.87 23.15
CA ASN A 139 10.86 8.26 21.96
C ASN A 139 10.19 7.77 20.67
N TYR A 140 9.57 6.58 20.69
CA TYR A 140 8.80 6.10 19.55
C TYR A 140 7.66 7.05 19.19
N TYR A 141 6.83 7.45 20.17
CA TYR A 141 5.72 8.37 19.95
C TYR A 141 6.18 9.72 19.42
N LYS A 142 7.28 10.26 20.00
CA LYS A 142 7.84 11.55 19.54
C LYS A 142 8.28 11.53 18.08
N GLN A 143 8.75 10.38 17.58
CA GLN A 143 9.29 10.25 16.22
C GLN A 143 8.21 9.87 15.19
N PHE A 144 7.28 8.98 15.55
CA PHE A 144 6.44 8.29 14.57
C PHE A 144 4.93 8.50 14.74
N VAL A 145 4.47 9.08 15.84
CA VAL A 145 3.04 9.26 16.15
C VAL A 145 2.69 10.74 16.17
N GLU A 146 1.56 11.11 15.55
CA GLU A 146 0.99 12.45 15.72
C GLU A 146 0.17 12.52 17.02
N PRO A 147 0.37 13.53 17.87
CA PRO A 147 -0.57 13.80 18.95
C PRO A 147 -1.97 14.06 18.39
N TYR A 148 -2.97 13.34 18.90
CA TYR A 148 -4.36 13.43 18.45
C TYR A 148 -5.30 13.77 19.62
N ASP A 149 -6.27 14.64 19.37
CA ASP A 149 -7.37 14.99 20.29
C ASP A 149 -8.68 14.95 19.53
N SER A 150 -9.50 13.92 19.80
CA SER A 150 -10.77 13.66 19.10
C SER A 150 -11.80 14.79 19.24
N ARG A 151 -11.61 15.71 20.20
CA ARG A 151 -12.49 16.88 20.37
C ARG A 151 -12.20 17.99 19.36
N LYS A 152 -11.01 18.00 18.75
CA LYS A 152 -10.55 19.04 17.81
C LYS A 152 -10.60 18.56 16.37
N ASP A 153 -10.23 17.32 16.16
CA ASP A 153 -10.23 16.67 14.86
C ASP A 153 -10.97 15.35 14.99
N PRO A 154 -12.02 15.07 14.19
CA PRO A 154 -12.69 13.78 14.19
C PRO A 154 -11.87 12.64 13.59
N PHE A 155 -10.79 12.93 12.84
CA PHE A 155 -10.04 11.90 12.10
C PHE A 155 -8.61 11.74 12.63
N ASP A 156 -8.31 10.61 13.26
CA ASP A 156 -6.97 10.32 13.76
C ASP A 156 -6.01 9.97 12.60
N PRO A 157 -4.92 10.72 12.38
CA PRO A 157 -3.97 10.46 11.28
C PRO A 157 -3.09 9.22 11.52
N ASN A 158 -3.19 8.55 12.66
CA ASN A 158 -2.35 7.42 13.02
C ASN A 158 -2.99 6.07 12.67
N MET A 159 -2.15 5.10 12.26
CA MET A 159 -2.55 3.72 12.02
C MET A 159 -2.31 2.87 13.27
N PRO A 160 -3.34 2.24 13.85
CA PRO A 160 -3.17 1.36 15.00
C PRO A 160 -2.64 -0.02 14.58
N PHE A 161 -1.61 -0.50 15.28
CA PHE A 161 -1.07 -1.86 15.12
C PHE A 161 -1.26 -2.72 16.39
N SER A 162 -1.13 -2.10 17.55
CA SER A 162 -1.41 -2.67 18.87
C SER A 162 -1.97 -1.59 19.79
N ASN A 163 -2.25 -1.91 21.06
CA ASN A 163 -2.83 -0.97 22.00
C ASN A 163 -1.97 0.31 22.22
N ARG A 164 -0.65 0.21 22.10
CA ARG A 164 0.29 1.35 22.25
C ARG A 164 1.18 1.60 21.04
N VAL A 165 1.15 0.76 20.01
CA VAL A 165 2.01 0.96 18.82
C VAL A 165 1.13 1.44 17.68
N MET A 166 1.38 2.67 17.25
CA MET A 166 0.70 3.35 16.16
C MET A 166 1.72 4.03 15.26
N LEU A 167 1.39 4.25 13.99
CA LEU A 167 2.26 4.95 13.04
C LEU A 167 1.47 5.99 12.26
N ASN A 168 1.95 7.24 12.23
CA ASN A 168 1.36 8.28 11.41
C ASN A 168 1.36 7.87 9.92
N LEU A 169 0.22 8.02 9.26
CA LEU A 169 0.03 7.66 7.84
C LEU A 169 0.91 8.49 6.89
N ASN A 170 1.34 9.68 7.31
CA ASN A 170 2.18 10.56 6.51
C ASN A 170 3.60 10.00 6.35
N ASN A 171 3.81 9.31 5.23
CA ASN A 171 5.06 8.67 4.83
C ASN A 171 6.27 9.63 4.74
N LYS A 172 6.04 10.92 4.45
CA LYS A 172 7.11 11.94 4.39
C LYS A 172 7.60 12.28 5.80
N LYS A 173 6.70 12.35 6.79
CA LYS A 173 7.04 12.63 8.19
C LYS A 173 7.75 11.46 8.86
N THR A 174 7.25 10.24 8.65
CA THR A 174 7.78 9.04 9.32
C THR A 174 9.02 8.47 8.65
N GLY A 175 9.29 8.82 7.37
CA GLY A 175 10.37 8.22 6.58
C GLY A 175 10.12 6.76 6.21
N ARG A 176 8.94 6.23 6.50
CA ARG A 176 8.56 4.81 6.34
C ARG A 176 7.52 4.62 5.25
N ASN A 177 7.41 3.40 4.73
CA ASN A 177 6.22 2.99 4.00
C ASN A 177 5.12 2.57 4.99
N ALA A 178 3.86 2.72 4.57
CA ALA A 178 2.69 2.33 5.36
C ALA A 178 2.25 0.88 5.07
N ASN A 179 3.11 0.07 4.43
CA ASN A 179 2.78 -1.32 4.13
C ASN A 179 2.93 -2.18 5.40
N VAL A 180 1.92 -3.01 5.66
CA VAL A 180 1.82 -3.83 6.88
C VAL A 180 1.57 -5.28 6.49
N PHE A 181 2.33 -6.20 7.06
CA PHE A 181 2.07 -7.63 6.99
C PHE A 181 1.50 -8.10 8.32
N VAL A 182 0.28 -8.64 8.30
CA VAL A 182 -0.41 -9.14 9.48
C VAL A 182 -0.56 -10.65 9.35
N VAL A 183 -0.08 -11.38 10.35
CA VAL A 183 -0.21 -12.84 10.39
C VAL A 183 -0.82 -13.28 11.71
N GLY A 184 -1.85 -14.11 11.62
CA GLY A 184 -2.48 -14.70 12.80
C GLY A 184 -3.45 -15.81 12.49
N GLY A 185 -3.45 -16.88 13.29
CA GLY A 185 -4.38 -18.01 13.11
C GLY A 185 -5.86 -17.61 13.22
N PRO A 186 -6.79 -18.52 12.89
CA PRO A 186 -8.22 -18.33 13.16
C PRO A 186 -8.48 -17.97 14.64
N GLY A 187 -9.46 -17.10 14.92
CA GLY A 187 -9.82 -16.70 16.29
C GLY A 187 -8.87 -15.71 16.98
N THR A 188 -7.74 -15.35 16.37
CA THR A 188 -6.78 -14.37 16.94
C THR A 188 -7.27 -12.92 16.89
N GLY A 189 -8.39 -12.67 16.20
CA GLY A 189 -9.03 -11.38 16.10
C GLY A 189 -8.55 -10.48 14.95
N LYS A 190 -8.02 -11.02 13.85
CA LYS A 190 -7.51 -10.25 12.69
C LYS A 190 -8.45 -9.09 12.27
N SER A 191 -9.70 -9.41 11.96
CA SER A 191 -10.68 -8.42 11.51
C SER A 191 -11.07 -7.45 12.63
N PHE A 192 -11.36 -7.95 13.85
CA PHE A 192 -11.77 -7.13 14.99
C PHE A 192 -10.65 -6.25 15.59
N ARG A 193 -9.40 -6.72 15.58
CA ARG A 193 -8.26 -6.10 16.28
C ARG A 193 -7.37 -5.28 15.34
N VAL A 194 -7.48 -5.45 14.02
CA VAL A 194 -6.63 -4.75 13.04
C VAL A 194 -7.45 -4.04 11.96
N ILE A 195 -8.34 -4.76 11.27
CA ILE A 195 -9.10 -4.19 10.14
C ILE A 195 -10.14 -3.17 10.61
N LYS A 196 -11.05 -3.53 11.53
CA LYS A 196 -12.10 -2.63 12.03
C LYS A 196 -11.55 -1.35 12.68
N PRO A 197 -10.51 -1.41 13.55
CA PRO A 197 -9.85 -0.19 14.02
C PRO A 197 -9.28 0.65 12.88
N SER A 198 -8.65 0.04 11.88
CA SER A 198 -8.12 0.77 10.73
C SER A 198 -9.22 1.43 9.89
N LEU A 199 -10.38 0.78 9.73
CA LEU A 199 -11.54 1.36 9.06
C LEU A 199 -12.09 2.58 9.81
N MET A 200 -12.19 2.48 11.13
CA MET A 200 -12.76 3.53 11.98
C MET A 200 -11.80 4.70 12.25
N GLN A 201 -10.54 4.63 11.83
CA GLN A 201 -9.69 5.83 11.79
C GLN A 201 -10.14 6.84 10.73
N MET A 202 -10.81 6.38 9.66
CA MET A 202 -11.45 7.22 8.64
C MET A 202 -10.51 8.30 8.03
N ASN A 203 -9.20 8.06 8.07
CA ASN A 203 -8.17 9.02 7.71
C ASN A 203 -7.68 8.90 6.26
N CYS A 204 -8.18 7.91 5.52
CA CYS A 204 -7.79 7.59 4.16
C CYS A 204 -8.94 6.96 3.36
N SER A 205 -8.78 6.85 2.05
CA SER A 205 -9.61 5.97 1.24
C SER A 205 -9.23 4.52 1.49
N MET A 206 -10.20 3.63 1.55
CA MET A 206 -10.03 2.27 2.05
C MET A 206 -10.56 1.28 1.04
N ILE A 207 -9.76 0.27 0.68
CA ILE A 207 -10.19 -0.83 -0.18
C ILE A 207 -10.05 -2.11 0.64
N THR A 208 -11.17 -2.70 1.02
CA THR A 208 -11.19 -3.79 1.99
C THR A 208 -11.78 -5.04 1.38
N THR A 209 -11.05 -6.15 1.46
CA THR A 209 -11.66 -7.46 1.20
C THR A 209 -12.45 -7.90 2.42
N ASP A 210 -13.68 -8.33 2.19
CA ASP A 210 -14.63 -8.72 3.23
C ASP A 210 -15.30 -10.04 2.84
N PRO A 211 -14.64 -11.20 3.03
CA PRO A 211 -15.19 -12.50 2.66
C PRO A 211 -16.50 -12.86 3.37
N SER A 212 -16.83 -12.16 4.47
CA SER A 212 -18.01 -12.41 5.30
C SER A 212 -19.16 -11.41 5.06
N GLY A 213 -18.87 -10.25 4.46
CA GLY A 213 -19.78 -9.09 4.44
C GLY A 213 -19.93 -8.37 5.80
N GLU A 214 -19.33 -8.89 6.88
CA GLU A 214 -19.48 -8.36 8.24
C GLU A 214 -18.83 -6.98 8.40
N LEU A 215 -17.74 -6.70 7.68
CA LEU A 215 -17.06 -5.42 7.79
C LEU A 215 -17.94 -4.30 7.27
N MET A 216 -18.56 -4.50 6.11
CA MET A 216 -19.47 -3.52 5.53
C MET A 216 -20.73 -3.36 6.37
N GLN A 217 -21.33 -4.46 6.84
CA GLN A 217 -22.52 -4.40 7.71
C GLN A 217 -22.23 -3.61 8.99
N CYS A 218 -21.07 -3.86 9.62
CA CYS A 218 -20.71 -3.25 10.89
C CYS A 218 -20.22 -1.79 10.77
N CYS A 219 -19.42 -1.48 9.73
CA CYS A 219 -18.71 -0.21 9.61
C CYS A 219 -19.27 0.71 8.53
N GLY A 220 -20.14 0.21 7.64
CA GLY A 220 -20.62 0.97 6.48
C GLY A 220 -21.41 2.22 6.88
N LYS A 221 -22.35 2.08 7.82
CA LYS A 221 -23.19 3.21 8.28
C LYS A 221 -22.35 4.38 8.85
N PRO A 222 -21.47 4.17 9.86
CA PRO A 222 -20.66 5.28 10.38
C PRO A 222 -19.73 5.89 9.33
N LEU A 223 -19.16 5.09 8.41
CA LEU A 223 -18.36 5.61 7.29
C LEU A 223 -19.20 6.55 6.40
N HIS A 224 -20.41 6.14 6.05
CA HIS A 224 -21.33 6.93 5.23
C HIS A 224 -21.74 8.24 5.92
N GLU A 225 -22.07 8.18 7.22
CA GLU A 225 -22.45 9.34 8.03
C GLU A 225 -21.31 10.36 8.16
N HIS A 226 -20.06 9.90 8.21
CA HIS A 226 -18.86 10.74 8.20
C HIS A 226 -18.48 11.26 6.80
N GLY A 227 -19.28 10.97 5.78
CA GLY A 227 -19.11 11.54 4.43
C GLY A 227 -18.16 10.75 3.53
N ILE A 228 -17.78 9.53 3.93
CA ILE A 228 -17.00 8.62 3.09
C ILE A 228 -17.93 7.93 2.10
N LYS A 229 -17.57 7.98 0.82
CA LYS A 229 -18.35 7.31 -0.22
C LYS A 229 -18.21 5.80 -0.08
N LEU A 230 -19.33 5.10 -0.01
CA LEU A 230 -19.32 3.64 0.01
C LEU A 230 -19.40 3.08 -1.41
N LYS A 231 -18.57 2.08 -1.69
CA LYS A 231 -18.65 1.24 -2.89
C LYS A 231 -18.60 -0.22 -2.48
N LEU A 232 -19.30 -1.08 -3.21
CA LEU A 232 -19.33 -2.52 -2.97
C LEU A 232 -19.11 -3.26 -4.30
N PHE A 233 -18.14 -4.16 -4.32
CA PHE A 233 -18.00 -5.15 -5.38
C PHE A 233 -18.16 -6.54 -4.78
N SER A 234 -19.22 -7.25 -5.16
CA SER A 234 -19.56 -8.53 -4.53
C SER A 234 -19.67 -9.63 -5.57
N THR A 235 -18.85 -10.68 -5.42
CA THR A 235 -18.95 -11.90 -6.24
C THR A 235 -19.72 -13.02 -5.53
N SER A 236 -20.02 -12.87 -4.24
CA SER A 236 -20.93 -13.76 -3.49
C SER A 236 -22.40 -13.36 -3.66
N ASP A 237 -22.67 -12.06 -3.66
CA ASP A 237 -23.99 -11.48 -3.89
C ASP A 237 -23.91 -10.41 -4.98
N MET A 238 -23.95 -10.87 -6.22
CA MET A 238 -23.76 -10.02 -7.41
C MET A 238 -24.94 -9.09 -7.68
N LYS A 239 -26.12 -9.34 -7.06
CA LYS A 239 -27.29 -8.46 -7.20
C LYS A 239 -27.09 -7.18 -6.43
N HIS A 240 -26.53 -7.30 -5.23
CA HIS A 240 -26.24 -6.18 -4.35
C HIS A 240 -24.77 -5.75 -4.48
N SER A 241 -24.45 -5.10 -5.59
CA SER A 241 -23.11 -4.64 -5.92
C SER A 241 -23.17 -3.39 -6.78
N ASN A 242 -22.09 -2.62 -6.81
CA ASN A 242 -21.81 -1.67 -7.88
C ASN A 242 -21.36 -2.41 -9.14
N CYS A 243 -21.57 -1.76 -10.28
CA CYS A 243 -21.19 -2.25 -11.59
C CYS A 243 -19.68 -2.05 -11.86
N TYR A 244 -19.05 -3.03 -12.50
CA TYR A 244 -17.64 -3.02 -12.85
C TYR A 244 -17.44 -3.53 -14.27
N ASN A 245 -17.26 -2.62 -15.22
CA ASN A 245 -16.92 -2.99 -16.59
C ASN A 245 -15.41 -2.85 -16.83
N PRO A 246 -14.69 -3.95 -17.12
CA PRO A 246 -13.24 -3.90 -17.36
C PRO A 246 -12.83 -3.05 -18.58
N PHE A 247 -13.75 -2.85 -19.53
CA PHE A 247 -13.51 -1.97 -20.68
C PHE A 247 -13.47 -0.49 -20.31
N ASP A 248 -13.89 -0.09 -19.10
CA ASP A 248 -13.82 1.31 -18.67
C ASP A 248 -12.39 1.74 -18.32
N TYR A 249 -11.46 0.79 -18.12
CA TYR A 249 -10.11 1.03 -17.61
C TYR A 249 -8.99 0.75 -18.62
N ILE A 250 -9.32 0.71 -19.92
CA ILE A 250 -8.34 0.49 -21.01
C ILE A 250 -7.87 1.78 -21.68
N PHE A 251 -8.28 2.93 -21.16
CA PHE A 251 -7.96 4.23 -21.72
C PHE A 251 -6.72 4.85 -21.04
N ASP A 252 -6.02 5.68 -21.80
CA ASP A 252 -4.93 6.53 -21.34
C ASP A 252 -5.44 7.81 -20.67
N GLU A 253 -4.52 8.69 -20.26
CA GLU A 253 -4.84 9.99 -19.65
C GLU A 253 -5.60 10.97 -20.56
N ASN A 254 -5.59 10.75 -21.88
CA ASN A 254 -6.26 11.57 -22.88
C ASN A 254 -7.63 11.01 -23.25
N GLY A 255 -7.98 9.80 -22.78
CA GLY A 255 -9.21 9.09 -23.13
C GLY A 255 -9.08 8.24 -24.39
N GLU A 256 -7.87 8.03 -24.91
CA GLU A 256 -7.59 7.16 -26.06
C GLU A 256 -7.32 5.73 -25.60
N VAL A 257 -7.62 4.74 -26.44
CA VAL A 257 -7.43 3.32 -26.09
C VAL A 257 -5.95 2.96 -26.06
N GLU A 258 -5.48 2.44 -24.92
CA GLU A 258 -4.09 1.98 -24.76
C GLU A 258 -3.97 0.47 -24.98
N GLU A 259 -3.18 0.07 -25.98
CA GLU A 259 -3.04 -1.33 -26.39
C GLU A 259 -2.48 -2.24 -25.30
N SER A 260 -1.58 -1.71 -24.48
CA SER A 260 -0.96 -2.42 -23.36
C SER A 260 -2.02 -2.84 -22.33
N LYS A 261 -3.02 -1.98 -22.08
CA LYS A 261 -4.11 -2.22 -21.14
C LYS A 261 -5.14 -3.20 -21.68
N VAL A 262 -5.48 -3.11 -22.97
CA VAL A 262 -6.33 -4.10 -23.66
C VAL A 262 -5.68 -5.48 -23.59
N SER A 263 -4.39 -5.57 -23.91
CA SER A 263 -3.63 -6.82 -23.87
C SER A 263 -3.57 -7.38 -22.45
N THR A 264 -3.30 -6.52 -21.45
CA THR A 264 -3.29 -6.90 -20.04
C THR A 264 -4.65 -7.43 -19.58
N MET A 265 -5.75 -6.76 -19.94
CA MET A 265 -7.11 -7.19 -19.61
C MET A 265 -7.42 -8.58 -20.18
N ILE A 266 -7.11 -8.82 -21.46
CA ILE A 266 -7.35 -10.12 -22.12
C ILE A 266 -6.46 -11.21 -21.50
N ASN A 267 -5.18 -10.92 -21.25
CA ASN A 267 -4.27 -11.87 -20.61
C ASN A 267 -4.77 -12.26 -19.21
N LEU A 268 -5.20 -11.27 -18.43
CA LEU A 268 -5.74 -11.50 -17.08
C LEU A 268 -7.02 -12.35 -17.11
N PHE A 269 -7.86 -12.15 -18.12
CA PHE A 269 -9.04 -12.98 -18.30
C PHE A 269 -8.65 -14.43 -18.61
N LEU A 270 -7.81 -14.65 -19.63
CA LEU A 270 -7.44 -16.00 -20.08
C LEU A 270 -6.62 -16.79 -19.04
N GLU A 271 -5.70 -16.13 -18.33
CA GLU A 271 -4.87 -16.75 -17.29
C GLU A 271 -5.69 -17.26 -16.09
N ASN A 272 -6.88 -16.70 -15.87
CA ASN A 272 -7.68 -17.00 -14.69
C ASN A 272 -9.05 -17.66 -15.01
N ALA A 273 -9.57 -17.57 -16.24
CA ALA A 273 -10.78 -18.27 -16.69
C ALA A 273 -10.55 -19.77 -16.89
N SER A 274 -9.31 -20.18 -17.16
CA SER A 274 -8.84 -21.56 -17.32
C SER A 274 -8.72 -22.32 -15.97
N GLY A 275 -9.69 -22.16 -15.08
CA GLY A 275 -9.77 -22.81 -13.76
C GLY A 275 -9.79 -24.34 -13.76
N SER A 276 -9.62 -25.00 -14.91
CA SER A 276 -9.69 -26.45 -15.07
C SER A 276 -8.87 -26.99 -16.26
N SER A 277 -7.88 -26.25 -16.75
CA SER A 277 -6.84 -26.79 -17.65
C SER A 277 -5.49 -26.37 -17.13
N SER A 278 -5.02 -27.14 -16.14
CA SER A 278 -3.61 -27.44 -15.89
C SER A 278 -2.58 -26.41 -16.38
N LYS A 279 -1.73 -25.95 -15.46
CA LYS A 279 -0.33 -25.58 -15.74
C LYS A 279 0.49 -26.69 -16.45
N SER A 280 -0.15 -27.69 -17.07
CA SER A 280 0.44 -28.50 -18.12
C SER A 280 0.53 -27.61 -19.34
N LYS A 281 1.76 -27.23 -19.70
CA LYS A 281 2.27 -27.08 -21.07
C LYS A 281 1.23 -27.33 -22.19
N GLY A 282 0.21 -26.48 -22.30
CA GLY A 282 -0.66 -26.43 -23.46
C GLY A 282 0.17 -25.93 -24.63
N ASP A 283 -0.18 -26.34 -25.85
CA ASP A 283 0.47 -25.80 -27.03
C ASP A 283 0.26 -24.27 -27.04
N PRO A 284 1.33 -23.45 -26.99
CA PRO A 284 1.25 -21.99 -27.01
C PRO A 284 0.45 -21.43 -28.18
N PHE A 285 0.25 -22.23 -29.24
CA PHE A 285 -0.59 -21.89 -30.38
C PHE A 285 -2.05 -21.55 -30.00
N TRP A 286 -2.69 -22.33 -29.13
CA TRP A 286 -4.11 -22.13 -28.78
C TRP A 286 -4.32 -20.85 -28.00
N ASP A 287 -3.46 -20.60 -27.00
CA ASP A 287 -3.51 -19.39 -26.18
C ASP A 287 -3.26 -18.13 -27.01
N LYS A 288 -2.28 -18.18 -27.92
CA LYS A 288 -1.97 -17.05 -28.82
C LYS A 288 -3.13 -16.76 -29.78
N SER A 289 -3.76 -17.81 -30.30
CA SER A 289 -4.89 -17.65 -31.23
C SER A 289 -6.15 -17.16 -30.52
N ALA A 290 -6.43 -17.63 -29.30
CA ALA A 290 -7.50 -17.11 -28.46
C ALA A 290 -7.29 -15.63 -28.12
N ARG A 291 -6.06 -15.23 -27.76
CA ARG A 291 -5.69 -13.81 -27.54
C ARG A 291 -5.94 -12.96 -28.78
N ALA A 292 -5.53 -13.42 -29.96
CA ALA A 292 -5.74 -12.70 -31.22
C ALA A 292 -7.23 -12.50 -31.50
N LEU A 293 -8.05 -13.55 -31.35
CA LEU A 293 -9.50 -13.44 -31.53
C LEU A 293 -10.14 -12.49 -30.51
N MET A 294 -9.85 -12.63 -29.21
CA MET A 294 -10.40 -11.75 -28.18
C MET A 294 -9.98 -10.28 -28.39
N ALA A 295 -8.74 -10.04 -28.81
CA ALA A 295 -8.25 -8.70 -29.14
C ALA A 295 -8.99 -8.12 -30.35
N ALA A 296 -9.18 -8.92 -31.40
CA ALA A 296 -9.94 -8.51 -32.58
C ALA A 296 -11.36 -8.07 -32.21
N LEU A 297 -12.05 -8.86 -31.38
CA LEU A 297 -13.40 -8.55 -30.92
C LEU A 297 -13.46 -7.34 -30.00
N ALA A 298 -12.50 -7.21 -29.08
CA ALA A 298 -12.41 -6.05 -28.20
C ALA A 298 -12.22 -4.76 -29.01
N TYR A 299 -11.25 -4.74 -29.94
CA TYR A 299 -11.03 -3.58 -30.80
C TYR A 299 -12.23 -3.33 -31.73
N TYR A 300 -12.87 -4.35 -32.26
CA TYR A 300 -14.08 -4.19 -33.07
C TYR A 300 -15.16 -3.44 -32.29
N MET A 301 -15.42 -3.83 -31.03
CA MET A 301 -16.39 -3.17 -30.17
C MET A 301 -16.02 -1.73 -29.80
N LEU A 302 -14.73 -1.39 -29.75
CA LEU A 302 -14.23 -0.05 -29.42
C LEU A 302 -14.18 0.88 -30.63
N GLU A 303 -13.82 0.35 -31.80
CA GLU A 303 -13.65 1.10 -33.03
C GLU A 303 -14.96 1.30 -33.78
N ASN A 304 -15.91 0.36 -33.70
CA ASN A 304 -17.13 0.41 -34.48
C ASN A 304 -18.02 1.58 -34.01
N PRO A 305 -18.36 2.54 -34.90
CA PRO A 305 -19.19 3.68 -34.53
C PRO A 305 -20.57 3.27 -34.00
N MET A 306 -21.17 2.17 -34.47
CA MET A 306 -22.47 1.67 -34.01
C MET A 306 -22.42 1.21 -32.54
N THR A 307 -21.30 0.63 -32.12
CA THR A 307 -21.05 0.26 -30.71
C THR A 307 -20.49 1.44 -29.91
N ASN A 308 -19.93 2.45 -30.58
CA ASN A 308 -19.30 3.62 -29.97
C ASN A 308 -20.09 4.94 -30.14
N GLN A 309 -21.40 4.90 -30.43
CA GLN A 309 -22.20 6.14 -30.57
C GLN A 309 -22.37 6.86 -29.22
N VAL A 310 -21.54 7.86 -28.97
CA VAL A 310 -21.79 8.90 -27.98
C VAL A 310 -22.72 9.95 -28.59
N ARG A 311 -24.04 9.76 -28.47
CA ARG A 311 -25.03 10.75 -28.89
C ARG A 311 -25.43 11.61 -27.68
N LYS A 312 -24.92 12.85 -27.61
CA LYS A 312 -25.35 13.90 -26.63
C LYS A 312 -25.37 13.47 -25.17
N GLY A 313 -24.27 12.89 -24.66
CA GLY A 313 -24.13 12.60 -23.22
C GLY A 313 -25.01 11.45 -22.70
N LYS A 314 -25.64 10.66 -23.57
CA LYS A 314 -26.26 9.37 -23.23
C LYS A 314 -25.87 8.34 -24.29
N ARG A 315 -25.09 7.32 -23.90
CA ARG A 315 -24.73 6.20 -24.79
C ARG A 315 -25.98 5.33 -25.01
N TYR A 316 -26.31 5.06 -26.28
CA TYR A 316 -27.45 4.23 -26.72
C TYR A 316 -26.99 2.99 -27.51
N ALA A 317 -25.69 2.68 -27.48
CA ALA A 317 -25.08 1.57 -28.20
C ALA A 317 -25.13 0.27 -27.36
N PRO A 318 -25.02 -0.93 -27.97
CA PRO A 318 -24.87 -2.18 -27.21
C PRO A 318 -23.69 -2.07 -26.23
N ASP A 319 -23.90 -2.53 -25.00
CA ASP A 319 -22.92 -2.42 -23.93
C ASP A 319 -21.57 -3.04 -24.35
N ILE A 320 -20.50 -2.25 -24.27
CA ILE A 320 -19.12 -2.73 -24.50
C ILE A 320 -18.73 -3.57 -23.28
N ASN A 321 -18.97 -4.87 -23.34
CA ASN A 321 -18.69 -5.82 -22.25
C ASN A 321 -18.41 -7.24 -22.76
N PHE A 322 -18.02 -8.14 -21.86
CA PHE A 322 -17.74 -9.54 -22.21
C PHE A 322 -18.97 -10.33 -22.70
N CYS A 323 -20.19 -9.92 -22.34
CA CYS A 323 -21.41 -10.56 -22.85
C CYS A 323 -21.62 -10.27 -24.34
N THR A 324 -21.38 -9.03 -24.78
CA THR A 324 -21.41 -8.67 -26.20
C THR A 324 -20.29 -9.38 -26.96
N MET A 325 -19.09 -9.51 -26.37
CA MET A 325 -18.01 -10.29 -26.96
C MET A 325 -18.40 -11.77 -27.17
N LEU A 326 -19.06 -12.40 -26.19
CA LEU A 326 -19.56 -13.77 -26.33
C LEU A 326 -20.53 -13.93 -27.50
N LYS A 327 -21.45 -12.98 -27.70
CA LYS A 327 -22.38 -12.98 -28.84
C LYS A 327 -21.64 -12.90 -30.17
N LEU A 328 -20.59 -12.07 -30.26
CA LEU A 328 -19.76 -11.97 -31.46
C LEU A 328 -19.00 -13.28 -31.74
N VAL A 329 -18.48 -13.96 -30.71
CA VAL A 329 -17.85 -15.29 -30.86
C VAL A 329 -18.86 -16.31 -31.40
N GLN A 330 -20.08 -16.33 -30.86
CA GLN A 330 -21.15 -17.24 -31.30
C GLN A 330 -21.57 -16.97 -32.76
N ALA A 331 -21.53 -15.71 -33.21
CA ALA A 331 -21.77 -15.32 -34.59
C ALA A 331 -20.66 -15.74 -35.57
N GLY A 332 -19.50 -16.18 -35.07
CA GLY A 332 -18.36 -16.66 -35.87
C GLY A 332 -18.46 -18.12 -36.32
N LYS A 333 -19.51 -18.86 -35.94
CA LYS A 333 -19.67 -20.28 -36.30
C LYS A 333 -19.80 -20.46 -37.82
N VAL A 334 -18.94 -21.30 -38.41
CA VAL A 334 -18.98 -21.67 -39.84
C VAL A 334 -19.52 -23.09 -40.01
N SER A 335 -20.32 -23.33 -41.05
CA SER A 335 -20.83 -24.67 -41.41
C SER A 335 -19.72 -25.54 -42.01
N GLU A 336 -19.56 -26.77 -41.54
CA GLU A 336 -18.48 -27.68 -41.99
C GLU A 336 -18.57 -28.10 -43.47
N GLU A 337 -19.75 -27.99 -44.08
CA GLU A 337 -20.04 -28.52 -45.42
C GLU A 337 -19.65 -27.58 -46.56
N SER A 338 -19.26 -26.33 -46.27
CA SER A 338 -18.87 -25.36 -47.29
C SER A 338 -17.74 -24.46 -46.81
N GLU A 339 -16.53 -24.67 -47.31
CA GLU A 339 -15.37 -23.80 -47.01
C GLU A 339 -15.56 -22.34 -47.47
N THR A 340 -16.57 -22.09 -48.31
CA THR A 340 -16.91 -20.77 -48.87
C THR A 340 -18.03 -20.05 -48.13
N SER A 341 -18.66 -20.63 -47.09
CA SER A 341 -19.68 -19.90 -46.33
C SER A 341 -19.04 -18.91 -45.37
N GLN A 342 -19.39 -17.62 -45.55
CA GLN A 342 -19.01 -16.57 -44.61
C GLN A 342 -19.89 -16.64 -43.36
N SER A 343 -19.26 -16.62 -42.19
CA SER A 343 -19.98 -16.49 -40.91
C SER A 343 -20.62 -15.09 -40.78
N ALA A 344 -21.54 -14.93 -39.83
CA ALA A 344 -22.09 -13.60 -39.52
C ALA A 344 -20.99 -12.65 -39.03
N LEU A 345 -20.03 -13.16 -38.25
CA LEU A 345 -18.86 -12.39 -37.82
C LEU A 345 -17.97 -11.97 -38.99
N ASP A 346 -17.76 -12.84 -39.99
CA ASP A 346 -16.98 -12.48 -41.19
C ASP A 346 -17.62 -11.30 -41.94
N LYS A 347 -18.96 -11.28 -42.05
CA LYS A 347 -19.70 -10.16 -42.66
C LYS A 347 -19.52 -8.87 -41.87
N LEU A 348 -19.65 -8.94 -40.54
CA LEU A 348 -19.45 -7.78 -39.66
C LEU A 348 -18.03 -7.20 -39.76
N MET A 349 -17.02 -8.06 -39.90
CA MET A 349 -15.63 -7.63 -40.08
C MET A 349 -15.39 -7.02 -41.47
N GLU A 350 -16.02 -7.54 -42.52
CA GLU A 350 -15.93 -6.95 -43.86
C GLU A 350 -16.64 -5.59 -43.95
N GLU A 351 -17.80 -5.43 -43.30
CA GLU A 351 -18.47 -4.14 -43.15
C GLU A 351 -17.58 -3.12 -42.42
N HIS A 352 -16.92 -3.54 -41.34
CA HIS A 352 -15.96 -2.70 -40.61
C HIS A 352 -14.74 -2.34 -41.45
N ARG A 353 -14.25 -3.28 -42.28
CA ARG A 353 -13.17 -3.03 -43.26
C ARG A 353 -13.55 -1.96 -44.27
N LEU A 354 -14.78 -1.98 -44.78
CA LEU A 354 -15.28 -0.95 -45.68
C LEU A 354 -15.35 0.41 -44.98
N LEU A 355 -15.89 0.45 -43.75
CA LEU A 355 -16.01 1.66 -42.94
C LEU A 355 -14.64 2.29 -42.69
N MET A 356 -13.66 1.49 -42.26
CA MET A 356 -12.29 1.96 -41.98
C MET A 356 -11.59 2.47 -43.23
N LYS A 357 -11.80 1.82 -44.38
CA LYS A 357 -11.30 2.30 -45.67
C LYS A 357 -11.92 3.64 -46.08
N THR A 358 -13.20 3.85 -45.81
CA THR A 358 -13.85 5.16 -46.08
C THR A 358 -13.35 6.28 -45.16
N GLU A 359 -13.02 5.96 -43.92
CA GLU A 359 -12.43 6.92 -42.97
C GLU A 359 -10.91 7.12 -43.19
N GLY A 360 -10.26 6.28 -43.99
CA GLY A 360 -8.81 6.32 -44.22
C GLY A 360 -7.99 5.94 -42.98
N ARG A 361 -8.54 5.08 -42.11
CA ARG A 361 -7.93 4.68 -40.83
C ARG A 361 -7.56 3.20 -40.84
N GLU A 362 -6.44 2.88 -40.20
CA GLU A 362 -6.08 1.49 -39.93
C GLU A 362 -6.86 0.97 -38.71
N SER A 363 -7.24 -0.31 -38.75
CA SER A 363 -8.02 -0.96 -37.70
C SER A 363 -7.22 -2.08 -37.06
N LYS A 364 -7.09 -2.01 -35.73
CA LYS A 364 -6.44 -3.06 -34.93
C LYS A 364 -7.34 -4.28 -34.84
N ALA A 365 -8.65 -4.08 -34.91
CA ALA A 365 -9.63 -5.17 -34.97
C ALA A 365 -9.36 -6.08 -36.17
N LEU A 366 -9.25 -5.49 -37.37
CA LEU A 366 -9.02 -6.22 -38.61
C LEU A 366 -7.66 -6.91 -38.62
N SER A 367 -6.60 -6.23 -38.19
CA SER A 367 -5.25 -6.82 -38.12
C SER A 367 -5.21 -8.08 -37.24
N ASN A 368 -5.85 -8.04 -36.07
CA ASN A 368 -5.93 -9.20 -35.19
C ASN A 368 -6.88 -10.29 -35.73
N TYR A 369 -7.97 -9.89 -36.40
CA TYR A 369 -8.91 -10.83 -37.01
C TYR A 369 -8.27 -11.59 -38.18
N ASP A 370 -7.51 -10.89 -39.03
CA ASP A 370 -6.76 -11.48 -40.14
C ASP A 370 -5.71 -12.48 -39.62
N THR A 371 -5.08 -12.18 -38.47
CA THR A 371 -4.18 -13.11 -37.77
C THR A 371 -4.91 -14.37 -37.31
N PHE A 372 -6.13 -14.24 -36.75
CA PHE A 372 -6.96 -15.38 -36.39
C PHE A 372 -7.38 -16.22 -37.61
N LYS A 373 -7.73 -15.57 -38.73
CA LYS A 373 -8.13 -16.25 -39.99
C LYS A 373 -6.98 -16.96 -40.71
N LEU A 374 -5.73 -16.83 -40.26
CA LEU A 374 -4.62 -17.68 -40.72
C LEU A 374 -4.82 -19.15 -40.30
N ALA A 375 -5.61 -19.41 -39.25
CA ALA A 375 -5.92 -20.77 -38.83
C ALA A 375 -6.87 -21.48 -39.83
N PRO A 376 -6.63 -22.76 -40.17
CA PRO A 376 -7.56 -23.54 -41.00
C PRO A 376 -8.96 -23.61 -40.38
N GLY A 377 -10.02 -23.77 -41.20
CA GLY A 377 -11.42 -23.70 -40.74
C GLY A 377 -11.76 -24.58 -39.54
N LYS A 378 -11.29 -25.84 -39.51
CA LYS A 378 -11.49 -26.75 -38.35
C LYS A 378 -10.78 -26.24 -37.09
N THR A 379 -9.57 -25.71 -37.23
CA THR A 379 -8.80 -25.13 -36.13
C THR A 379 -9.44 -23.83 -35.62
N ALA A 380 -9.90 -22.96 -36.53
CA ALA A 380 -10.61 -21.73 -36.20
C ALA A 380 -11.90 -22.01 -35.42
N ASN A 381 -12.68 -23.01 -35.83
CA ASN A 381 -13.86 -23.48 -35.09
C ASN A 381 -13.49 -23.97 -33.68
N SER A 382 -12.39 -24.72 -33.54
CA SER A 382 -11.92 -25.15 -32.22
C SER A 382 -11.54 -23.98 -31.32
N ILE A 383 -10.88 -22.94 -31.86
CA ILE A 383 -10.54 -21.71 -31.12
C ILE A 383 -11.81 -20.97 -30.69
N LEU A 384 -12.78 -20.81 -31.60
CA LEU A 384 -14.07 -20.17 -31.29
C LEU A 384 -14.81 -20.88 -30.16
N ILE A 385 -14.81 -22.21 -30.16
CA ILE A 385 -15.42 -23.02 -29.09
C ILE A 385 -14.70 -22.77 -27.76
N THR A 386 -13.37 -22.78 -27.73
CA THR A 386 -12.59 -22.50 -26.51
C THR A 386 -12.94 -21.13 -25.93
N VAL A 387 -12.90 -20.07 -26.74
CA VAL A 387 -13.21 -18.70 -26.28
C VAL A 387 -14.68 -18.57 -25.85
N ALA A 388 -15.60 -19.25 -26.54
CA ALA A 388 -17.02 -19.24 -26.15
C ALA A 388 -17.26 -19.93 -24.80
N VAL A 389 -16.55 -21.03 -24.51
CA VAL A 389 -16.62 -21.73 -23.21
C VAL A 389 -16.06 -20.84 -22.10
N ASP A 390 -14.92 -20.19 -22.32
CA ASP A 390 -14.33 -19.27 -21.34
C ASP A 390 -15.27 -18.10 -21.02
N LEU A 391 -15.98 -17.57 -22.04
CA LEU A 391 -16.93 -16.47 -21.87
C LEU A 391 -18.32 -16.90 -21.39
N GLN A 392 -18.64 -18.21 -21.35
CA GLN A 392 -20.00 -18.71 -21.11
C GLN A 392 -20.62 -18.20 -19.80
N MET A 393 -19.79 -17.92 -18.79
CA MET A 393 -20.26 -17.40 -17.50
C MET A 393 -20.96 -16.05 -17.60
N PHE A 394 -20.65 -15.23 -18.61
CA PHE A 394 -21.32 -13.94 -18.86
C PHE A 394 -22.73 -14.09 -19.44
N ASN A 395 -23.19 -15.31 -19.73
CA ASN A 395 -24.61 -15.57 -19.99
C ASN A 395 -25.46 -15.52 -18.71
N ASN A 396 -24.85 -15.70 -17.54
CA ASN A 396 -25.56 -15.54 -16.28
C ASN A 396 -25.97 -14.07 -16.12
N GLU A 397 -27.26 -13.84 -15.86
CA GLU A 397 -27.82 -12.49 -15.72
C GLU A 397 -27.12 -11.69 -14.61
N ASP A 398 -26.78 -12.31 -13.49
CA ASP A 398 -26.15 -11.65 -12.35
C ASP A 398 -24.71 -11.22 -12.70
N VAL A 399 -23.93 -12.09 -13.37
CA VAL A 399 -22.57 -11.76 -13.84
C VAL A 399 -22.62 -10.66 -14.90
N ARG A 400 -23.55 -10.77 -15.85
CA ARG A 400 -23.75 -9.77 -16.91
C ARG A 400 -24.09 -8.40 -16.32
N ASN A 401 -24.99 -8.36 -15.33
CA ASN A 401 -25.40 -7.13 -14.67
C ASN A 401 -24.27 -6.56 -13.79
N LEU A 402 -23.47 -7.41 -13.17
CA LEU A 402 -22.28 -7.00 -12.42
C LEU A 402 -21.22 -6.37 -13.33
N THR A 403 -21.00 -6.95 -14.52
CA THR A 403 -19.92 -6.52 -15.44
C THR A 403 -20.35 -5.57 -16.55
N ARG A 404 -21.53 -4.93 -16.42
CA ARG A 404 -21.96 -3.86 -17.33
C ARG A 404 -21.48 -2.51 -16.83
N HIS A 405 -21.61 -1.48 -17.67
CA HIS A 405 -21.52 -0.09 -17.26
C HIS A 405 -22.94 0.46 -17.04
N ASP A 406 -23.18 1.14 -15.92
CA ASP A 406 -24.50 1.69 -15.58
C ASP A 406 -24.66 3.14 -16.03
N TYR A 407 -25.06 3.36 -17.28
CA TYR A 407 -25.24 4.70 -17.85
C TYR A 407 -26.41 5.50 -17.25
N GLU A 408 -27.32 4.85 -16.52
CA GLU A 408 -28.46 5.51 -15.89
C GLU A 408 -28.10 6.10 -14.53
N ASP A 409 -27.08 5.56 -13.87
CA ASP A 409 -26.59 5.98 -12.56
C ASP A 409 -25.06 5.82 -12.53
N GLU A 410 -24.35 6.83 -13.02
CA GLU A 410 -22.88 6.85 -13.13
C GLU A 410 -22.16 6.54 -11.82
N GLU A 411 -22.79 6.87 -10.70
CA GLU A 411 -22.24 6.65 -9.37
C GLU A 411 -22.47 5.23 -8.86
N ASN A 412 -23.27 4.41 -9.55
CA ASN A 412 -23.38 2.98 -9.33
C ASN A 412 -22.24 2.19 -10.00
N ASN A 413 -21.41 2.84 -10.83
CA ASN A 413 -20.16 2.26 -11.30
C ASN A 413 -19.08 2.38 -10.21
N LEU A 414 -18.14 1.45 -10.16
CA LEU A 414 -17.06 1.47 -9.17
C LEU A 414 -16.17 2.71 -9.25
N GLN A 415 -15.90 3.21 -10.47
CA GLN A 415 -15.04 4.38 -10.72
C GLN A 415 -13.67 4.24 -10.02
N LEU A 416 -12.94 3.15 -10.32
CA LEU A 416 -11.70 2.78 -9.62
C LEU A 416 -10.63 3.88 -9.65
N ASP A 417 -10.63 4.71 -10.70
CA ASP A 417 -9.74 5.86 -10.86
C ASP A 417 -10.06 6.99 -9.87
N LYS A 418 -11.28 7.09 -9.33
CA LYS A 418 -11.73 8.18 -8.44
C LYS A 418 -11.57 7.92 -6.94
N ILE A 419 -11.21 6.70 -6.53
CA ILE A 419 -11.11 6.30 -5.10
C ILE A 419 -10.14 7.20 -4.31
N GLY A 420 -9.16 7.85 -4.97
CA GLY A 420 -8.20 8.77 -4.33
C GLY A 420 -8.53 10.27 -4.44
N ASP A 421 -9.58 10.63 -5.17
CA ASP A 421 -9.99 12.04 -5.36
C ASP A 421 -10.77 12.52 -4.15
N GLU A 422 -11.65 11.65 -3.67
CA GLU A 422 -12.45 11.84 -2.48
C GLU A 422 -12.41 10.56 -1.64
N GLN A 423 -12.55 10.70 -0.33
CA GLN A 423 -12.54 9.54 0.56
C GLN A 423 -13.61 8.54 0.15
N THR A 424 -13.15 7.35 -0.22
CA THR A 424 -13.99 6.25 -0.68
C THR A 424 -13.61 4.97 0.05
N ALA A 425 -14.62 4.27 0.57
CA ALA A 425 -14.49 2.94 1.15
C ALA A 425 -15.10 1.91 0.18
N LEU A 426 -14.24 1.17 -0.52
CA LEU A 426 -14.61 0.07 -1.38
C LEU A 426 -14.53 -1.25 -0.61
N PHE A 427 -15.66 -1.94 -0.47
CA PHE A 427 -15.73 -3.29 0.08
C PHE A 427 -15.77 -4.31 -1.06
N ILE A 428 -14.94 -5.34 -0.97
CA ILE A 428 -14.84 -6.41 -1.96
C ILE A 428 -15.24 -7.72 -1.28
N ASN A 429 -16.45 -8.18 -1.54
CA ASN A 429 -16.96 -9.43 -0.98
C ASN A 429 -16.59 -10.61 -1.89
N ILE A 430 -15.84 -11.57 -1.34
CA ILE A 430 -15.29 -12.74 -2.05
C ILE A 430 -15.78 -14.01 -1.35
N PRO A 431 -16.34 -14.98 -2.08
CA PRO A 431 -16.79 -16.22 -1.47
C PRO A 431 -15.60 -17.01 -0.88
N GLN A 432 -15.73 -17.43 0.37
CA GLN A 432 -14.66 -18.19 1.06
C GLN A 432 -14.44 -19.58 0.46
N ALA A 433 -15.49 -20.22 -0.05
CA ALA A 433 -15.45 -21.60 -0.54
C ALA A 433 -15.35 -21.72 -2.07
N ASN A 434 -15.84 -20.72 -2.81
CA ASN A 434 -15.95 -20.78 -4.27
C ASN A 434 -14.97 -19.81 -4.93
N THR A 435 -14.08 -20.33 -5.78
CA THR A 435 -13.08 -19.54 -6.48
C THR A 435 -13.47 -19.13 -7.90
N THR A 436 -14.64 -19.55 -8.40
CA THR A 436 -15.08 -19.36 -9.80
C THR A 436 -14.92 -17.92 -10.30
N PHE A 437 -15.22 -16.92 -9.47
CA PHE A 437 -15.22 -15.51 -9.86
C PHE A 437 -14.02 -14.71 -9.33
N ASN A 438 -13.01 -15.38 -8.75
CA ASN A 438 -11.84 -14.70 -8.20
C ASN A 438 -11.05 -13.94 -9.27
N PHE A 439 -11.12 -14.37 -10.53
CA PHE A 439 -10.48 -13.67 -11.63
C PHE A 439 -11.01 -12.24 -11.85
N LEU A 440 -12.31 -11.99 -11.58
CA LEU A 440 -12.88 -10.65 -11.68
C LEU A 440 -12.25 -9.73 -10.64
N VAL A 441 -11.99 -10.26 -9.44
CA VAL A 441 -11.32 -9.53 -8.36
C VAL A 441 -9.85 -9.29 -8.68
N SER A 442 -9.12 -10.29 -9.19
CA SER A 442 -7.75 -10.13 -9.67
C SER A 442 -7.64 -9.04 -10.74
N MET A 443 -8.56 -9.06 -11.72
CA MET A 443 -8.63 -8.08 -12.80
C MET A 443 -8.94 -6.68 -12.26
N LEU A 444 -9.89 -6.57 -11.32
CA LEU A 444 -10.23 -5.33 -10.63
C LEU A 444 -9.01 -4.73 -9.93
N TYR A 445 -8.27 -5.51 -9.14
CA TYR A 445 -7.04 -5.02 -8.50
C TYR A 445 -5.98 -4.59 -9.50
N ALA A 446 -5.78 -5.37 -10.57
CA ALA A 446 -4.78 -5.05 -11.58
C ALA A 446 -5.08 -3.71 -12.27
N GLN A 447 -6.32 -3.51 -12.72
CA GLN A 447 -6.79 -2.29 -13.38
C GLN A 447 -6.85 -1.11 -12.41
N MET A 448 -7.27 -1.33 -11.16
CA MET A 448 -7.29 -0.29 -10.13
C MET A 448 -5.89 0.26 -9.86
N PHE A 449 -4.90 -0.60 -9.62
CA PHE A 449 -3.53 -0.13 -9.38
C PHE A 449 -2.98 0.63 -10.60
N ASP A 450 -3.24 0.15 -11.82
CA ASP A 450 -2.81 0.81 -13.04
C ASP A 450 -3.45 2.20 -13.22
N ALA A 451 -4.77 2.30 -13.03
CA ALA A 451 -5.51 3.55 -13.12
C ALA A 451 -5.02 4.57 -12.08
N LEU A 452 -4.84 4.13 -10.84
CA LEU A 452 -4.35 4.98 -9.74
C LEU A 452 -2.91 5.46 -9.97
N TYR A 453 -2.03 4.59 -10.49
CA TYR A 453 -0.65 4.96 -10.80
C TYR A 453 -0.59 5.98 -11.94
N THR A 454 -1.32 5.71 -13.03
CA THR A 454 -1.43 6.63 -14.16
C THR A 454 -1.93 8.00 -13.70
N LYS A 455 -2.95 8.01 -12.83
CA LYS A 455 -3.52 9.24 -12.28
C LYS A 455 -2.52 10.01 -11.42
N ALA A 456 -1.85 9.35 -10.50
CA ALA A 456 -0.86 9.95 -9.62
C ALA A 456 0.34 10.54 -10.38
N GLU A 457 0.82 9.86 -11.43
CA GLU A 457 1.95 10.29 -12.24
C GLU A 457 1.60 11.41 -13.23
N LYS A 458 0.51 11.24 -13.98
CA LYS A 458 0.26 12.03 -15.18
C LYS A 458 -0.81 13.11 -14.99
N ILE A 459 -1.77 12.90 -14.08
CA ILE A 459 -2.93 13.77 -13.90
C ILE A 459 -2.74 14.67 -12.67
N CYS A 460 -2.50 14.10 -11.49
CA CYS A 460 -2.42 14.84 -10.22
C CYS A 460 -1.47 16.06 -10.24
N PRO A 461 -0.25 16.00 -10.79
CA PRO A 461 0.68 17.15 -10.79
C PRO A 461 0.20 18.36 -11.59
N LYS A 462 -0.74 18.14 -12.53
CA LYS A 462 -1.32 19.17 -13.39
C LYS A 462 -2.58 19.79 -12.78
N LYS A 463 -3.10 19.23 -11.68
CA LYS A 463 -4.36 19.65 -11.06
C LYS A 463 -4.12 20.47 -9.79
N TRP A 464 -5.18 21.12 -9.33
CA TRP A 464 -5.25 21.90 -8.10
C TRP A 464 -6.32 21.33 -7.17
N MET A 465 -6.21 21.65 -5.89
CA MET A 465 -7.15 21.20 -4.86
C MET A 465 -7.33 22.27 -3.78
N LEU A 466 -8.46 22.20 -3.08
CA LEU A 466 -8.69 22.89 -1.83
C LEU A 466 -8.36 21.95 -0.69
N ILE A 467 -7.54 22.40 0.25
CA ILE A 467 -7.19 21.67 1.46
C ILE A 467 -7.74 22.38 2.70
N ASP A 468 -8.05 21.62 3.75
CA ASP A 468 -8.46 22.18 5.03
C ASP A 468 -7.26 22.62 5.91
N GLN A 469 -7.56 23.08 7.12
CA GLN A 469 -6.56 23.51 8.12
C GLN A 469 -5.61 22.39 8.58
N TYR A 470 -5.97 21.12 8.36
CA TYR A 470 -5.18 19.93 8.68
C TYR A 470 -4.45 19.37 7.45
N ASN A 471 -4.43 20.11 6.33
CA ASN A 471 -3.88 19.72 5.03
C ASN A 471 -4.57 18.51 4.37
N ARG A 472 -5.87 18.30 4.65
CA ARG A 472 -6.66 17.23 4.02
C ARG A 472 -7.38 17.75 2.77
N PRO A 473 -7.41 16.99 1.67
CA PRO A 473 -8.11 17.41 0.46
C PRO A 473 -9.63 17.47 0.67
N VAL A 474 -10.26 18.57 0.28
CA VAL A 474 -11.71 18.77 0.35
C VAL A 474 -12.34 18.63 -1.03
N ILE A 475 -11.87 19.44 -1.98
CA ILE A 475 -12.26 19.41 -3.40
C ILE A 475 -10.97 19.30 -4.22
N THR A 476 -10.92 18.31 -5.11
CA THR A 476 -9.72 17.95 -5.86
C THR A 476 -9.94 18.04 -7.36
N MET A 477 -8.89 17.78 -8.15
CA MET A 477 -8.95 17.67 -9.61
C MET A 477 -9.37 18.94 -10.36
N LEU A 478 -9.11 20.13 -9.77
CA LEU A 478 -9.35 21.43 -10.40
C LEU A 478 -8.28 21.70 -11.47
N ASN A 479 -8.64 22.37 -12.57
CA ASN A 479 -7.76 22.49 -13.73
C ASN A 479 -6.73 23.61 -13.61
N SER A 480 -7.04 24.67 -12.86
CA SER A 480 -6.15 25.82 -12.70
C SER A 480 -6.21 26.40 -11.28
N GLU A 481 -5.19 27.19 -10.94
CA GLU A 481 -5.15 27.93 -9.69
C GLU A 481 -6.29 28.96 -9.60
N ASP A 482 -6.58 29.63 -10.72
CA ASP A 482 -7.66 30.62 -10.80
C ASP A 482 -9.04 29.97 -10.63
N GLU A 483 -9.24 28.77 -11.18
CA GLU A 483 -10.46 28.00 -10.95
C GLU A 483 -10.60 27.66 -9.46
N ALA A 484 -9.52 27.25 -8.79
CA ALA A 484 -9.54 26.94 -7.37
C ALA A 484 -9.81 28.16 -6.48
N LYS A 485 -9.20 29.31 -6.79
CA LYS A 485 -9.44 30.57 -6.08
C LYS A 485 -10.88 31.06 -6.24
N ARG A 486 -11.41 31.04 -7.47
CA ARG A 486 -12.81 31.40 -7.74
C ARG A 486 -13.77 30.48 -7.01
N LEU A 487 -13.52 29.16 -7.07
CA LEU A 487 -14.36 28.18 -6.38
C LEU A 487 -14.37 28.42 -4.86
N LEU A 488 -13.23 28.77 -4.27
CA LEU A 488 -13.14 29.09 -2.85
C LEU A 488 -13.98 30.31 -2.45
N GLU A 489 -14.03 31.33 -3.30
CA GLU A 489 -14.91 32.49 -3.10
C GLU A 489 -16.38 32.12 -3.28
N ASP A 490 -16.69 31.38 -4.34
CA ASP A 490 -18.05 30.97 -4.69
C ASP A 490 -18.66 30.01 -3.65
N LEU A 491 -17.84 29.18 -2.98
CA LEU A 491 -18.28 28.27 -1.92
C LEU A 491 -19.00 29.01 -0.78
N LYS A 492 -18.69 30.29 -0.54
CA LYS A 492 -19.40 31.11 0.47
C LYS A 492 -20.87 31.36 0.13
N THR A 493 -21.24 31.20 -1.14
CA THR A 493 -22.62 31.35 -1.64
C THR A 493 -23.27 30.03 -2.03
N ALA A 494 -22.54 28.91 -1.85
CA ALA A 494 -23.03 27.59 -2.21
C ALA A 494 -24.23 27.17 -1.35
N THR A 495 -25.06 26.31 -1.91
CA THR A 495 -26.20 25.71 -1.22
C THR A 495 -26.21 24.21 -1.41
N VAL A 496 -26.78 23.48 -0.45
CA VAL A 496 -26.96 22.03 -0.53
C VAL A 496 -28.32 21.71 -1.13
N LYS A 497 -28.35 20.92 -2.20
CA LYS A 497 -29.56 20.42 -2.84
C LYS A 497 -29.64 18.91 -2.73
N GLU A 498 -30.76 18.41 -2.21
CA GLU A 498 -31.06 16.98 -2.24
C GLU A 498 -31.59 16.58 -3.62
N TYR A 499 -31.15 15.43 -4.12
CA TYR A 499 -31.72 14.79 -5.29
C TYR A 499 -31.89 13.28 -5.03
N LYS A 500 -32.82 12.67 -5.77
CA LYS A 500 -33.08 11.24 -5.74
C LYS A 500 -32.43 10.55 -6.94
N THR A 501 -31.67 9.48 -6.70
CA THR A 501 -31.16 8.62 -7.77
C THR A 501 -32.32 7.89 -8.47
N PRO A 502 -32.09 7.28 -9.65
CA PRO A 502 -33.10 6.43 -10.30
C PRO A 502 -33.64 5.29 -9.43
N ARG A 503 -32.90 4.91 -8.37
CA ARG A 503 -33.24 3.88 -7.38
C ARG A 503 -33.78 4.45 -6.06
N ASP A 504 -34.18 5.72 -6.05
CA ASP A 504 -34.75 6.41 -4.88
C ASP A 504 -33.80 6.58 -3.67
N ALA A 505 -32.49 6.47 -3.89
CA ALA A 505 -31.49 6.86 -2.90
C ALA A 505 -31.38 8.40 -2.83
N SER A 506 -31.35 8.97 -1.63
CA SER A 506 -31.13 10.41 -1.43
C SER A 506 -29.63 10.73 -1.49
N ARG A 507 -29.25 11.74 -2.27
CA ARG A 507 -27.88 12.25 -2.35
C ARG A 507 -27.89 13.77 -2.28
N PHE A 508 -26.78 14.34 -1.82
CA PHE A 508 -26.69 15.78 -1.56
C PHE A 508 -25.61 16.41 -2.43
N GLN A 509 -26.00 17.38 -3.25
CA GLN A 509 -25.11 18.13 -4.13
C GLN A 509 -24.82 19.50 -3.53
N ILE A 510 -23.55 19.88 -3.56
CA ILE A 510 -23.13 21.27 -3.33
C ILE A 510 -23.28 22.00 -4.66
N VAL A 511 -24.15 23.00 -4.69
CA VAL A 511 -24.53 23.72 -5.90
C VAL A 511 -24.23 25.20 -5.76
N ILE A 512 -23.65 25.76 -6.82
CA ILE A 512 -23.38 27.20 -6.97
C ILE A 512 -24.17 27.67 -8.20
N GLY A 513 -25.23 28.43 -7.97
CA GLY A 513 -26.21 28.76 -9.01
C GLY A 513 -26.85 27.49 -9.59
N ASN A 514 -26.49 27.15 -10.83
CA ASN A 514 -26.94 25.93 -11.52
C ASN A 514 -25.83 24.88 -11.69
N LYS A 515 -24.60 25.14 -11.22
CA LYS A 515 -23.45 24.23 -11.38
C LYS A 515 -23.31 23.34 -10.15
N VAL A 516 -23.27 22.02 -10.36
CA VAL A 516 -22.93 21.04 -9.32
C VAL A 516 -21.41 21.00 -9.17
N ILE A 517 -20.93 21.15 -7.94
CA ILE A 517 -19.49 21.15 -7.63
C ILE A 517 -19.03 19.78 -7.15
N GLN A 518 -19.69 19.25 -6.13
CA GLN A 518 -19.37 17.96 -5.53
C GLN A 518 -20.63 17.35 -4.93
N GLU A 519 -20.68 16.02 -4.92
CA GLU A 519 -21.71 15.26 -4.21
C GLU A 519 -21.17 14.74 -2.89
N LYS A 520 -21.99 14.78 -1.85
CA LYS A 520 -21.70 14.16 -0.56
C LYS A 520 -22.81 13.17 -0.16
N PRO A 521 -22.46 12.14 0.65
CA PRO A 521 -23.43 11.13 1.04
C PRO A 521 -24.55 11.68 1.94
N THR A 522 -24.21 12.62 2.83
CA THR A 522 -25.16 13.20 3.80
C THR A 522 -25.26 14.73 3.67
N ARG A 523 -26.36 15.28 4.18
CA ARG A 523 -26.58 16.74 4.20
C ARG A 523 -25.60 17.42 5.14
N GLU A 524 -25.31 16.83 6.30
CA GLU A 524 -24.38 17.41 7.28
C GLU A 524 -22.99 17.53 6.69
N THR A 525 -22.52 16.50 5.98
CA THR A 525 -21.17 16.50 5.36
C THR A 525 -21.08 17.46 4.19
N ALA A 526 -22.15 17.61 3.39
CA ALA A 526 -22.23 18.65 2.36
C ALA A 526 -22.19 20.06 2.97
N GLN A 527 -22.93 20.29 4.05
CA GLN A 527 -22.98 21.59 4.72
C GLN A 527 -21.65 21.92 5.40
N ALA A 528 -20.99 20.93 6.02
CA ALA A 528 -19.68 21.11 6.63
C ALA A 528 -18.60 21.57 5.64
N VAL A 529 -18.71 21.22 4.35
CA VAL A 529 -17.81 21.74 3.31
C VAL A 529 -18.01 23.24 3.09
N ILE A 530 -19.25 23.72 3.17
CA ILE A 530 -19.59 25.13 2.98
C ILE A 530 -19.20 25.93 4.23
N ASP A 531 -19.56 25.44 5.41
CA ASP A 531 -19.34 26.14 6.68
C ASP A 531 -17.85 26.36 6.97
N ASN A 532 -17.01 25.40 6.55
CA ASN A 532 -15.56 25.47 6.74
C ASN A 532 -14.81 26.15 5.59
N ALA A 533 -15.50 26.70 4.59
CA ALA A 533 -14.87 27.29 3.40
C ALA A 533 -13.84 28.38 3.74
N ALA A 534 -14.04 29.14 4.83
CA ALA A 534 -13.09 30.16 5.27
C ALA A 534 -11.72 29.60 5.70
N ASN A 535 -11.64 28.33 6.08
CA ASN A 535 -10.43 27.67 6.56
C ASN A 535 -9.66 26.97 5.44
N TYR A 536 -10.15 27.03 4.20
CA TYR A 536 -9.54 26.30 3.09
C TYR A 536 -8.42 27.09 2.42
N LYS A 537 -7.44 26.34 1.90
CA LYS A 537 -6.30 26.87 1.16
C LYS A 537 -6.18 26.16 -0.17
N VAL A 538 -5.74 26.91 -1.18
CA VAL A 538 -5.46 26.37 -2.51
C VAL A 538 -4.08 25.70 -2.48
N GLN A 539 -3.99 24.47 -2.97
CA GLN A 539 -2.75 23.73 -3.11
C GLN A 539 -2.66 23.11 -4.50
N LYS A 540 -1.47 23.15 -5.10
CA LYS A 540 -1.18 22.41 -6.32
C LYS A 540 -1.03 20.92 -6.01
N GLY A 541 -1.52 20.07 -6.91
CA GLY A 541 -1.27 18.65 -6.85
C GLY A 541 0.21 18.31 -7.02
N ASP A 542 0.58 17.14 -6.52
CA ASP A 542 1.95 16.60 -6.53
C ASP A 542 1.91 15.23 -7.26
N LEU A 543 3.04 14.54 -7.39
CA LEU A 543 3.18 13.20 -7.98
C LEU A 543 2.60 12.09 -7.09
N ARG A 544 1.38 12.31 -6.58
CA ARG A 544 0.67 11.44 -5.64
C ARG A 544 -0.83 11.68 -5.69
N LEU A 545 -1.60 10.73 -5.18
CA LEU A 545 -3.04 10.89 -5.03
C LEU A 545 -3.36 11.94 -3.94
N PRO A 546 -4.47 12.70 -4.08
CA PRO A 546 -4.90 13.64 -3.05
C PRO A 546 -5.15 12.95 -1.70
N TRP A 547 -5.98 11.92 -1.69
CA TRP A 547 -6.21 11.07 -0.53
C TRP A 547 -5.30 9.85 -0.59
N HIS A 548 -4.70 9.52 0.55
CA HIS A 548 -3.99 8.26 0.71
C HIS A 548 -4.99 7.10 0.53
N ILE A 549 -4.58 6.05 -0.17
CA ILE A 549 -5.37 4.85 -0.37
C ILE A 549 -4.72 3.69 0.38
N ARG A 550 -5.50 3.05 1.25
CA ARG A 550 -5.06 1.88 2.00
C ARG A 550 -5.86 0.64 1.62
N CYS A 551 -5.19 -0.33 1.02
CA CYS A 551 -5.75 -1.64 0.72
C CYS A 551 -5.69 -2.52 1.97
N LEU A 552 -6.82 -2.70 2.65
CA LEU A 552 -6.99 -3.58 3.81
C LEU A 552 -7.39 -4.99 3.32
N MET A 553 -6.40 -5.80 2.99
CA MET A 553 -6.61 -7.08 2.32
C MET A 553 -6.80 -8.20 3.36
N ASP A 554 -8.00 -8.28 3.97
CA ASP A 554 -8.41 -9.43 4.79
C ASP A 554 -8.45 -10.71 3.93
N GLU A 555 -7.84 -11.78 4.43
CA GLU A 555 -7.67 -13.05 3.70
C GLU A 555 -7.08 -12.88 2.28
N PHE A 556 -5.94 -12.19 2.18
CA PHE A 556 -5.24 -11.92 0.91
C PHE A 556 -5.03 -13.15 0.00
N ALA A 557 -4.93 -14.33 0.59
CA ALA A 557 -4.83 -15.60 -0.14
C ALA A 557 -6.04 -15.84 -1.08
N ASN A 558 -7.24 -15.37 -0.73
CA ASN A 558 -8.48 -15.63 -1.46
C ASN A 558 -8.66 -14.76 -2.72
N ILE A 559 -7.91 -13.67 -2.87
CA ILE A 559 -8.10 -12.64 -3.92
C ILE A 559 -7.75 -13.12 -5.35
N GLY A 560 -7.23 -14.32 -5.54
CA GLY A 560 -6.55 -14.70 -6.80
C GLY A 560 -5.20 -13.99 -6.97
N SER A 561 -4.35 -14.44 -7.90
CA SER A 561 -3.01 -13.85 -8.08
C SER A 561 -3.12 -12.46 -8.69
N VAL A 562 -2.56 -11.45 -8.01
CA VAL A 562 -2.46 -10.09 -8.56
C VAL A 562 -1.13 -9.97 -9.30
N PRO A 563 -1.12 -9.68 -10.61
CA PRO A 563 0.12 -9.58 -11.37
C PRO A 563 1.06 -8.51 -10.82
N MET A 564 2.36 -8.82 -10.80
CA MET A 564 3.43 -7.91 -10.40
C MET A 564 3.22 -7.28 -9.01
N PHE A 565 2.48 -7.94 -8.12
CA PHE A 565 2.11 -7.37 -6.83
C PHE A 565 3.32 -7.01 -5.96
N SER A 566 4.37 -7.83 -5.95
CA SER A 566 5.64 -7.55 -5.23
C SER A 566 6.32 -6.27 -5.73
N GLU A 567 6.36 -6.06 -7.04
CA GLU A 567 6.94 -4.87 -7.67
C GLU A 567 6.08 -3.63 -7.40
N LYS A 568 4.75 -3.77 -7.44
CA LYS A 568 3.82 -2.71 -7.06
C LYS A 568 4.00 -2.34 -5.57
N LEU A 569 4.14 -3.31 -4.67
CA LEU A 569 4.30 -3.09 -3.23
C LEU A 569 5.51 -2.23 -2.87
N THR A 570 6.62 -2.39 -3.62
CA THR A 570 7.83 -1.59 -3.38
C THR A 570 7.74 -0.17 -3.94
N THR A 571 6.90 0.05 -4.95
CA THR A 571 6.79 1.35 -5.65
C THR A 571 5.59 2.19 -5.23
N MET A 572 4.53 1.60 -4.66
CA MET A 572 3.27 2.28 -4.35
C MET A 572 3.37 3.46 -3.37
N ARG A 573 4.38 3.45 -2.48
CA ARG A 573 4.57 4.48 -1.44
C ARG A 573 4.57 5.90 -1.99
N LYS A 574 5.25 6.14 -3.13
CA LYS A 574 5.36 7.49 -3.71
C LYS A 574 4.00 8.05 -4.17
N TYR A 575 3.04 7.17 -4.46
CA TYR A 575 1.71 7.55 -4.93
C TYR A 575 0.67 7.69 -3.82
N GLU A 576 1.09 7.62 -2.54
CA GLU A 576 0.19 7.58 -1.38
C GLU A 576 -0.74 6.35 -1.41
N ILE A 577 -0.21 5.21 -1.83
CA ILE A 577 -0.90 3.92 -1.78
C ILE A 577 -0.13 3.01 -0.82
N SER A 578 -0.86 2.28 0.02
CA SER A 578 -0.31 1.29 0.93
C SER A 578 -1.19 0.05 1.06
N CYS A 579 -0.58 -1.07 1.43
CA CYS A 579 -1.29 -2.33 1.63
C CYS A 579 -1.12 -2.86 3.05
N THR A 580 -2.22 -3.28 3.68
CA THR A 580 -2.22 -4.15 4.86
C THR A 580 -2.61 -5.54 4.41
N ILE A 581 -1.62 -6.41 4.29
CA ILE A 581 -1.78 -7.79 3.83
C ILE A 581 -2.05 -8.67 5.06
N VAL A 582 -3.22 -9.29 5.11
CA VAL A 582 -3.62 -10.12 6.24
C VAL A 582 -3.71 -11.58 5.81
N VAL A 583 -2.95 -12.44 6.47
CA VAL A 583 -2.91 -13.89 6.20
C VAL A 583 -3.09 -14.70 7.48
N GLN A 584 -3.56 -15.94 7.35
CA GLN A 584 -3.71 -16.82 8.51
C GLN A 584 -2.36 -17.44 8.91
N ASN A 585 -1.55 -17.78 7.91
CA ASN A 585 -0.21 -18.32 8.07
C ASN A 585 0.66 -17.93 6.85
N ILE A 586 1.98 -18.16 6.94
CA ILE A 586 2.92 -17.85 5.86
C ILE A 586 2.80 -18.86 4.70
N ALA A 587 2.37 -20.09 4.97
CA ALA A 587 2.20 -21.12 3.94
C ALA A 587 1.21 -20.70 2.84
N GLN A 588 0.11 -20.01 3.19
CA GLN A 588 -0.88 -19.51 2.24
C GLN A 588 -0.30 -18.56 1.20
N ILE A 589 0.58 -17.64 1.60
CA ILE A 589 1.19 -16.69 0.67
C ILE A 589 2.28 -17.37 -0.18
N LYS A 590 2.99 -18.34 0.41
CA LYS A 590 4.01 -19.15 -0.27
C LYS A 590 3.40 -20.03 -1.36
N GLU A 591 2.24 -20.63 -1.14
CA GLU A 591 1.52 -21.40 -2.16
C GLU A 591 1.12 -20.54 -3.36
N LYS A 592 0.68 -19.31 -3.09
CA LYS A 592 0.13 -18.41 -4.11
C LYS A 592 1.20 -17.68 -4.93
N TYR A 593 2.28 -17.26 -4.28
CA TYR A 593 3.32 -16.42 -4.90
C TYR A 593 4.68 -17.12 -5.03
N ASP A 594 4.77 -18.41 -4.66
CA ASP A 594 5.99 -19.23 -4.66
C ASP A 594 7.17 -18.41 -4.11
N LYS A 595 8.25 -18.22 -4.87
CA LYS A 595 9.46 -17.49 -4.44
C LYS A 595 9.25 -16.00 -4.17
N LEU A 596 8.16 -15.39 -4.64
CA LEU A 596 7.92 -13.96 -4.47
C LEU A 596 7.36 -13.61 -3.08
N PHE A 597 6.98 -14.60 -2.26
CA PHE A 597 6.41 -14.34 -0.93
C PHE A 597 7.36 -13.59 0.01
N GLU A 598 8.66 -13.90 -0.02
CA GLU A 598 9.67 -13.21 0.80
C GLU A 598 9.78 -11.74 0.40
N SER A 599 9.74 -11.44 -0.90
CA SER A 599 9.73 -10.07 -1.43
C SER A 599 8.47 -9.31 -1.01
N ILE A 600 7.32 -9.99 -0.93
CA ILE A 600 6.07 -9.38 -0.44
C ILE A 600 6.19 -9.02 1.04
N ILE A 601 6.62 -9.96 1.90
CA ILE A 601 6.78 -9.68 3.34
C ILE A 601 7.87 -8.63 3.56
N GLY A 602 8.99 -8.71 2.84
CA GLY A 602 10.10 -7.74 2.91
C GLY A 602 9.76 -6.34 2.38
N GLY A 603 8.71 -6.22 1.56
CA GLY A 603 8.17 -4.94 1.10
C GLY A 603 7.34 -4.19 2.17
N CYS A 604 6.97 -4.85 3.26
CA CYS A 604 6.25 -4.26 4.39
C CYS A 604 7.21 -3.73 5.45
N ASP A 605 7.13 -2.44 5.80
CA ASP A 605 7.96 -1.88 6.88
C ASP A 605 7.51 -2.36 8.28
N THR A 606 6.27 -2.83 8.40
CA THR A 606 5.68 -3.30 9.67
C THR A 606 5.15 -4.73 9.55
N ILE A 607 5.51 -5.59 10.50
CA ILE A 607 4.93 -6.92 10.69
C ILE A 607 4.16 -6.95 12.01
N VAL A 608 2.92 -7.40 11.98
CA VAL A 608 2.07 -7.61 13.16
C VAL A 608 1.74 -9.09 13.28
N PHE A 609 2.25 -9.73 14.34
CA PHE A 609 1.96 -11.11 14.67
C PHE A 609 0.93 -11.18 15.80
N LEU A 610 -0.22 -11.79 15.52
CA LEU A 610 -1.36 -11.91 16.46
C LEU A 610 -1.43 -13.28 17.14
N GLY A 611 -0.47 -14.18 16.89
CA GLY A 611 -0.48 -15.56 17.39
C GLY A 611 -0.76 -16.59 16.30
N SER A 612 -0.10 -17.75 16.36
CA SER A 612 -0.31 -18.86 15.43
C SER A 612 0.06 -20.18 16.10
N SER A 613 -0.60 -21.27 15.71
CA SER A 613 -0.24 -22.63 16.10
C SER A 613 0.67 -23.33 15.07
N GLU A 614 0.89 -22.70 13.92
CA GLU A 614 1.61 -23.23 12.77
C GLU A 614 3.13 -23.03 12.94
N ASN A 615 3.90 -24.11 12.79
CA ASN A 615 5.30 -24.15 13.19
C ASN A 615 6.22 -23.31 12.28
N GLU A 616 5.98 -23.28 10.96
CA GLU A 616 6.77 -22.49 9.99
C GLU A 616 6.61 -20.99 10.29
N THR A 617 5.38 -20.52 10.52
CA THR A 617 5.08 -19.15 10.93
C THR A 617 5.75 -18.80 12.27
N CYS A 618 5.63 -19.65 13.29
CA CYS A 618 6.26 -19.38 14.60
C CYS A 618 7.79 -19.33 14.51
N LYS A 619 8.38 -20.23 13.71
CA LYS A 619 9.82 -20.23 13.44
C LYS A 619 10.24 -18.95 12.71
N TYR A 620 9.51 -18.55 11.67
CA TYR A 620 9.78 -17.32 10.94
C TYR A 620 9.78 -16.08 11.85
N ILE A 621 8.79 -15.96 12.74
CA ILE A 621 8.71 -14.85 13.70
C ILE A 621 9.86 -14.91 14.71
N SER A 622 10.17 -16.09 15.25
CA SER A 622 11.31 -16.31 16.14
C SER A 622 12.63 -15.88 15.50
N ASP A 623 12.86 -16.29 14.25
CA ASP A 623 14.06 -15.95 13.48
C ASP A 623 14.10 -14.44 13.17
N THR A 624 12.96 -13.81 12.90
CA THR A 624 12.84 -12.37 12.66
C THR A 624 13.13 -11.53 13.91
N LEU A 625 12.73 -12.01 15.10
CA LEU A 625 13.05 -11.35 16.38
C LEU A 625 14.54 -11.39 16.70
N GLY A 626 15.23 -12.44 16.23
CA GLY A 626 16.66 -12.64 16.39
C GLY A 626 17.08 -13.10 17.79
N GLU A 627 18.37 -13.00 18.04
CA GLU A 627 19.03 -13.60 19.19
C GLU A 627 19.60 -12.54 20.15
N THR A 628 19.60 -12.90 21.43
CA THR A 628 20.07 -12.10 22.55
C THR A 628 21.16 -12.85 23.32
N THR A 629 22.06 -12.09 23.92
CA THR A 629 23.16 -12.62 24.73
C THR A 629 22.71 -12.69 26.19
N VAL A 630 22.59 -13.90 26.74
CA VAL A 630 22.23 -14.10 28.15
C VAL A 630 23.48 -14.43 28.95
N ARG A 631 23.66 -13.75 30.09
CA ARG A 631 24.71 -14.11 31.05
C ARG A 631 24.23 -15.27 31.92
N THR A 632 24.88 -16.41 31.76
CA THR A 632 24.62 -17.62 32.53
C THR A 632 25.58 -17.68 33.72
N ARG A 633 25.04 -17.85 34.93
CA ARG A 633 25.83 -18.09 36.15
C ARG A 633 25.91 -19.59 36.38
N ASN A 634 27.12 -20.13 36.29
CA ASN A 634 27.42 -21.53 36.62
C ASN A 634 27.96 -21.58 38.04
N ILE A 635 27.22 -22.26 38.93
CA ILE A 635 27.63 -22.52 40.30
C ILE A 635 28.03 -23.99 40.38
N SER A 636 29.29 -24.27 40.68
CA SER A 636 29.79 -25.62 40.87
C SER A 636 30.03 -25.86 42.36
N LEU A 637 29.28 -26.80 42.94
CA LEU A 637 29.39 -27.21 44.34
C LEU A 637 30.17 -28.52 44.44
N SER A 638 31.31 -28.50 45.14
CA SER A 638 32.13 -29.68 45.42
C SER A 638 31.74 -30.29 46.77
N HIS A 639 31.29 -31.55 46.76
CA HIS A 639 30.97 -32.34 47.96
C HIS A 639 32.17 -33.19 48.40
N GLY A 640 33.13 -32.56 49.07
CA GLY A 640 34.26 -33.23 49.76
C GLY A 640 34.44 -32.70 51.19
N GLN A 641 35.32 -33.33 51.99
CA GLN A 641 35.56 -32.99 53.41
C GLN A 641 35.94 -31.52 53.69
N LYS A 642 36.41 -30.78 52.67
CA LYS A 642 36.51 -29.32 52.66
C LYS A 642 35.71 -28.80 51.48
N GLY A 643 34.41 -28.59 51.68
CA GLY A 643 33.52 -28.08 50.64
C GLY A 643 34.00 -26.73 50.08
N GLY A 644 33.89 -26.56 48.77
CA GLY A 644 34.21 -25.30 48.09
C GLY A 644 33.17 -25.01 47.01
N SER A 645 32.77 -23.75 46.89
CA SER A 645 31.90 -23.25 45.82
C SER A 645 32.72 -22.45 44.82
N SER A 646 32.64 -22.77 43.54
CA SER A 646 33.23 -21.99 42.46
C SER A 646 32.11 -21.35 41.63
N GLU A 647 32.22 -20.04 41.38
CA GLU A 647 31.27 -19.30 40.54
C GLU A 647 31.93 -18.86 39.23
N GLY A 648 31.32 -19.27 38.12
CA GLY A 648 31.69 -18.88 36.76
C GLY A 648 30.55 -18.11 36.10
N PHE A 649 30.87 -17.02 35.41
CA PHE A 649 29.94 -16.34 34.51
C PHE A 649 30.34 -16.67 33.07
N GLY A 650 29.39 -17.22 32.31
CA GLY A 650 29.49 -17.43 30.87
C GLY A 650 28.44 -16.62 30.13
N THR A 651 28.67 -16.40 28.85
CA THR A 651 27.66 -15.86 27.92
C THR A 651 27.09 -17.00 27.08
N SER A 652 25.80 -16.94 26.82
CA SER A 652 25.09 -17.94 26.02
C SER A 652 24.16 -17.25 25.02
N LYS A 653 23.94 -17.92 23.89
CA LYS A 653 23.04 -17.48 22.83
C LYS A 653 21.62 -17.96 23.13
N ARG A 654 20.64 -17.06 23.11
CA ARG A 654 19.21 -17.39 23.24
C ARG A 654 18.40 -16.59 22.24
N MET A 655 17.41 -17.18 21.60
CA MET A 655 16.43 -16.42 20.82
C MET A 655 15.62 -15.50 21.74
N LEU A 656 15.21 -14.32 21.24
CA LEU A 656 14.42 -13.38 22.05
C LEU A 656 13.10 -14.01 22.52
N LEU A 657 12.49 -14.82 21.65
CA LEU A 657 11.50 -15.85 21.99
C LEU A 657 11.85 -17.09 21.17
N THR A 658 11.77 -18.28 21.77
CA THR A 658 11.87 -19.53 21.00
C THR A 658 10.60 -19.74 20.17
N PRO A 659 10.61 -20.59 19.10
CA PRO A 659 9.40 -20.88 18.33
C PRO A 659 8.27 -21.45 19.21
N GLU A 660 8.60 -22.18 20.27
CA GLU A 660 7.64 -22.70 21.25
C GLU A 660 7.07 -21.59 22.14
N GLU A 661 7.89 -20.63 22.59
CA GLU A 661 7.41 -19.45 23.33
C GLU A 661 6.54 -18.54 22.44
N VAL A 662 6.87 -18.41 21.15
CA VAL A 662 6.04 -17.69 20.16
C VAL A 662 4.69 -18.37 19.96
N LYS A 663 4.67 -19.70 19.89
CA LYS A 663 3.45 -20.50 19.76
C LYS A 663 2.55 -20.41 21.00
N ASN A 664 3.15 -20.30 22.19
CA ASN A 664 2.47 -20.18 23.47
C ASN A 664 2.22 -18.73 23.90
N LEU A 665 2.36 -17.76 23.00
CA LEU A 665 2.05 -16.35 23.27
C LEU A 665 0.59 -16.20 23.72
N ASP A 666 0.34 -15.42 24.76
CA ASP A 666 -1.03 -15.16 25.25
C ASP A 666 -1.87 -14.56 24.12
N ASN A 667 -3.10 -15.05 23.94
CA ASN A 667 -4.01 -14.56 22.91
C ASN A 667 -4.37 -13.07 23.05
N LYS A 668 -4.13 -12.44 24.21
CA LYS A 668 -4.27 -10.98 24.39
C LYS A 668 -3.07 -10.19 23.89
N GLU A 669 -1.92 -10.83 23.71
CA GLU A 669 -0.67 -10.21 23.29
C GLU A 669 -0.46 -10.30 21.78
N CYS A 670 0.33 -9.39 21.26
CA CYS A 670 0.83 -9.39 19.89
C CYS A 670 2.28 -8.90 19.86
N ILE A 671 2.94 -9.21 18.75
CA ILE A 671 4.30 -8.75 18.48
C ILE A 671 4.23 -7.81 17.27
N VAL A 672 4.78 -6.60 17.41
CA VAL A 672 4.88 -5.61 16.34
C VAL A 672 6.35 -5.39 16.02
N ILE A 673 6.74 -5.68 14.79
CA ILE A 673 8.11 -5.52 14.29
C ILE A 673 8.09 -4.39 13.27
N ILE A 674 8.88 -3.35 13.50
CA ILE A 674 8.98 -2.19 12.61
C ILE A 674 10.44 -2.08 12.15
N ARG A 675 10.67 -1.98 10.83
CA ARG A 675 12.01 -1.97 10.23
C ARG A 675 12.95 -0.97 10.92
N GLY A 676 14.14 -1.41 11.34
CA GLY A 676 15.13 -0.53 11.96
C GLY A 676 14.82 -0.14 13.42
N LEU A 677 13.78 -0.69 14.03
CA LEU A 677 13.51 -0.58 15.46
C LEU A 677 13.61 -1.96 16.12
N HIS A 678 13.84 -1.95 17.43
CA HIS A 678 13.62 -3.14 18.25
C HIS A 678 12.13 -3.54 18.23
N PRO A 679 11.79 -4.83 18.25
CA PRO A 679 10.41 -5.29 18.23
C PRO A 679 9.66 -4.89 19.50
N PHE A 680 8.34 -4.77 19.40
CA PHE A 680 7.44 -4.49 20.51
C PHE A 680 6.66 -5.75 20.86
N ARG A 681 6.58 -6.08 22.15
CA ARG A 681 5.59 -7.01 22.70
C ARG A 681 4.54 -6.17 23.42
N ASP A 682 3.30 -6.26 22.97
CA ASP A 682 2.23 -5.39 23.46
C ASP A 682 0.88 -6.12 23.46
N LEU A 683 -0.14 -5.51 24.04
CA LEU A 683 -1.51 -6.03 23.96
C LEU A 683 -2.12 -5.73 22.59
N LYS A 684 -2.91 -6.67 22.07
CA LYS A 684 -3.72 -6.46 20.87
C LYS A 684 -4.61 -5.24 21.05
N TYR A 685 -4.82 -4.48 19.98
CA TYR A 685 -5.66 -3.28 20.03
C TYR A 685 -7.09 -3.63 20.48
N ASP A 686 -7.68 -2.83 21.35
CA ASP A 686 -9.04 -3.04 21.82
C ASP A 686 -10.05 -2.18 21.09
N PHE A 687 -10.71 -2.75 20.09
CA PHE A 687 -11.68 -2.02 19.27
C PHE A 687 -12.85 -1.46 20.08
N SER A 688 -13.21 -2.09 21.20
CA SER A 688 -14.24 -1.56 22.11
C SER A 688 -13.88 -0.20 22.73
N LYS A 689 -12.60 0.16 22.75
CA LYS A 689 -12.09 1.44 23.26
C LYS A 689 -11.91 2.49 22.17
N HIS A 690 -12.17 2.16 20.92
CA HIS A 690 -12.04 3.09 19.82
C HIS A 690 -13.07 4.23 19.97
N PRO A 691 -12.71 5.51 19.71
CA PRO A 691 -13.64 6.64 19.85
C PRO A 691 -14.98 6.43 19.12
N HIS A 692 -14.93 5.90 17.90
CA HIS A 692 -16.12 5.60 17.09
C HIS A 692 -16.76 4.23 17.32
N PHE A 693 -16.35 3.46 18.34
CA PHE A 693 -16.88 2.11 18.56
C PHE A 693 -18.41 2.11 18.73
N SER A 694 -18.94 3.07 19.48
CA SER A 694 -20.38 3.21 19.78
C SER A 694 -21.26 3.41 18.55
N GLU A 695 -20.68 3.84 17.44
CA GLU A 695 -21.39 4.10 16.18
C GLU A 695 -21.43 2.86 15.27
N THR A 696 -20.76 1.78 15.65
CA THR A 696 -20.63 0.57 14.82
C THR A 696 -21.67 -0.49 15.16
N GLY A 697 -21.91 -1.40 14.22
CA GLY A 697 -22.75 -2.59 14.41
C GLY A 697 -22.30 -3.48 15.57
N ASN A 698 -21.00 -3.49 15.90
CA ASN A 698 -20.46 -4.25 17.03
C ASN A 698 -20.92 -3.71 18.40
N ALA A 699 -21.20 -2.41 18.50
CA ALA A 699 -21.75 -1.82 19.72
C ALA A 699 -23.28 -2.01 19.81
N SER A 700 -23.98 -1.89 18.69
CA SER A 700 -25.43 -2.05 18.60
C SER A 700 -25.87 -2.45 17.20
N ARG A 701 -26.75 -3.45 17.09
CA ARG A 701 -27.31 -3.88 15.79
C ARG A 701 -28.07 -2.77 15.06
N ASN A 702 -28.58 -1.76 15.77
CA ASN A 702 -29.26 -0.61 15.14
C ASN A 702 -28.31 0.29 14.32
N ASN A 703 -27.00 0.10 14.51
CA ASN A 703 -25.96 0.78 13.76
C ASN A 703 -25.46 -0.03 12.56
N GLU A 704 -25.98 -1.25 12.36
CA GLU A 704 -25.68 -2.01 11.15
C GLU A 704 -26.28 -1.31 9.92
N LEU A 705 -25.60 -1.47 8.79
CA LEU A 705 -26.09 -0.97 7.51
C LEU A 705 -27.38 -1.71 7.13
N SER A 706 -28.46 -0.98 6.86
CA SER A 706 -29.77 -1.58 6.59
C SER A 706 -29.81 -2.25 5.21
N GLU A 707 -30.61 -3.32 5.08
CA GLU A 707 -30.85 -3.99 3.79
C GLU A 707 -31.48 -3.04 2.76
N GLU A 708 -32.36 -2.13 3.20
CA GLU A 708 -32.95 -1.10 2.34
C GLU A 708 -31.89 -0.16 1.76
N PHE A 709 -30.89 0.21 2.56
CA PHE A 709 -29.76 0.99 2.06
C PHE A 709 -29.01 0.20 0.99
N ILE A 710 -28.73 -1.08 1.24
CA ILE A 710 -28.02 -1.94 0.29
C ILE A 710 -28.77 -2.03 -1.04
N GLU A 711 -30.08 -2.32 -1.05
CA GLU A 711 -30.88 -2.46 -2.27
C GLU A 711 -30.98 -1.16 -3.09
N LYS A 712 -30.94 0.01 -2.42
CA LYS A 712 -31.00 1.33 -3.08
C LYS A 712 -29.65 1.80 -3.62
N TYR A 713 -28.56 1.54 -2.90
CA TYR A 713 -27.22 2.05 -3.21
C TYR A 713 -26.33 1.07 -3.98
N PHE A 714 -26.54 -0.25 -3.81
CA PHE A 714 -25.77 -1.30 -4.45
C PHE A 714 -26.75 -2.21 -5.17
N ASN A 715 -27.04 -1.91 -6.44
CA ASN A 715 -27.96 -2.72 -7.23
C ASN A 715 -27.50 -2.78 -8.67
N THR A 716 -27.15 -3.98 -9.12
CA THR A 716 -26.63 -4.18 -10.47
C THR A 716 -27.74 -4.25 -11.52
N LYS A 717 -28.99 -4.47 -11.12
CA LYS A 717 -30.10 -4.59 -12.06
C LYS A 717 -30.26 -3.28 -12.85
N PRO A 718 -30.49 -3.37 -14.17
CA PRO A 718 -30.80 -2.20 -14.99
C PRO A 718 -32.06 -1.53 -14.46
N VAL A 719 -32.08 -0.19 -14.45
CA VAL A 719 -33.29 0.51 -14.03
C VAL A 719 -34.35 0.19 -15.07
N LYS A 720 -35.47 -0.38 -14.62
CA LYS A 720 -36.59 -0.61 -15.51
C LYS A 720 -37.05 0.76 -16.00
N LYS A 721 -36.78 1.09 -17.26
CA LYS A 721 -37.39 2.27 -17.91
C LYS A 721 -38.87 2.20 -17.62
N LYS A 722 -39.42 3.20 -16.90
CA LYS A 722 -40.87 3.30 -16.71
C LYS A 722 -41.46 3.20 -18.11
N LYS A 723 -42.20 2.13 -18.41
CA LYS A 723 -42.95 2.02 -19.67
C LYS A 723 -43.65 3.36 -19.83
N VAL A 724 -43.28 4.13 -20.85
CA VAL A 724 -43.94 5.41 -21.15
C VAL A 724 -45.43 5.10 -21.10
N THR A 725 -46.10 5.66 -20.10
CA THR A 725 -47.36 5.13 -19.62
C THR A 725 -48.33 5.12 -20.80
N LYS A 726 -49.05 4.01 -21.02
CA LYS A 726 -50.11 3.88 -22.05
C LYS A 726 -50.97 5.15 -22.17
N LYS A 727 -51.15 5.90 -21.07
CA LYS A 727 -51.77 7.23 -21.01
C LYS A 727 -51.15 8.31 -21.93
N ARG A 728 -49.84 8.40 -22.13
CA ARG A 728 -49.19 9.41 -23.01
C ARG A 728 -49.39 9.08 -24.49
N GLN A 729 -49.27 7.81 -24.88
CA GLN A 729 -49.62 7.35 -26.23
C GLN A 729 -51.12 7.49 -26.51
N GLN A 730 -51.98 7.11 -25.56
CA GLN A 730 -53.44 7.33 -25.65
C GLN A 730 -53.79 8.82 -25.77
N LYS A 731 -53.08 9.70 -25.06
CA LYS A 731 -53.26 11.16 -25.14
C LYS A 731 -52.80 11.73 -26.48
N ALA A 732 -51.72 11.22 -27.06
CA ALA A 732 -51.24 11.60 -28.39
C ALA A 732 -52.20 11.14 -29.51
N VAL A 733 -52.71 9.90 -29.42
CA VAL A 733 -53.68 9.35 -30.38
C VAL A 733 -55.02 10.10 -30.32
N ALA A 734 -55.52 10.43 -29.12
CA ALA A 734 -56.73 11.24 -28.95
C ALA A 734 -56.58 12.66 -29.51
N LEU A 735 -55.39 13.28 -29.37
CA LEU A 735 -55.11 14.62 -29.90
C LEU A 735 -55.11 14.64 -31.44
N VAL A 736 -54.54 13.61 -32.06
CA VAL A 736 -54.47 13.46 -33.53
C VAL A 736 -55.82 13.08 -34.14
N ALA A 737 -56.66 12.34 -33.41
CA ALA A 737 -57.99 11.93 -33.86
C ALA A 737 -59.07 13.02 -33.70
N GLY A 738 -58.76 14.18 -33.11
CA GLY A 738 -59.66 15.34 -33.04
C GLY A 738 -60.93 15.15 -32.20
N LYS A 739 -60.97 14.18 -31.28
CA LYS A 739 -62.12 13.92 -30.40
C LYS A 739 -61.80 14.21 -28.93
N SER A 740 -62.80 14.66 -28.16
CA SER A 740 -62.70 14.99 -26.73
C SER A 740 -62.88 13.82 -25.76
N GLU A 741 -63.18 12.61 -26.25
CA GLU A 741 -63.46 11.45 -25.39
C GLU A 741 -62.30 10.45 -25.36
N TYR A 742 -61.96 10.02 -24.15
CA TYR A 742 -60.88 9.09 -23.84
C TYR A 742 -61.40 7.65 -23.91
N ALA A 743 -60.74 6.79 -24.69
CA ALA A 743 -60.98 5.34 -24.61
C ALA A 743 -60.31 4.76 -23.35
N ASN A 744 -61.05 3.96 -22.59
CA ASN A 744 -60.60 3.42 -21.30
C ASN A 744 -59.72 2.15 -21.43
N ASP A 745 -59.63 1.55 -22.62
CA ASP A 745 -58.92 0.29 -22.88
C ASP A 745 -58.19 0.24 -24.24
N LEU A 746 -57.42 -0.83 -24.45
CA LEU A 746 -56.53 -1.02 -25.62
C LEU A 746 -57.31 -1.38 -26.89
N GLU A 747 -58.41 -2.13 -26.75
CA GLU A 747 -59.29 -2.51 -27.87
C GLU A 747 -60.03 -1.29 -28.42
N GLY A 748 -60.59 -0.42 -27.56
CA GLY A 748 -61.24 0.82 -28.02
C GLY A 748 -60.28 1.75 -28.78
N ALA A 749 -59.01 1.85 -28.35
CA ALA A 749 -58.01 2.65 -29.05
C ALA A 749 -57.61 2.06 -30.42
N ASN A 750 -57.48 0.73 -30.52
CA ASN A 750 -57.16 0.04 -31.76
C ASN A 750 -58.32 0.10 -32.77
N GLN A 751 -59.56 0.02 -32.28
CA GLN A 751 -60.76 0.11 -33.09
C GLN A 751 -60.92 1.53 -33.67
N ILE A 752 -60.64 2.58 -32.88
CA ILE A 752 -60.60 3.96 -33.36
C ILE A 752 -59.53 4.17 -34.45
N MET A 753 -58.38 3.50 -34.37
CA MET A 753 -57.32 3.58 -35.40
C MET A 753 -57.71 2.84 -36.69
N GLN A 754 -58.37 1.69 -36.58
CA GLN A 754 -58.88 0.92 -37.72
C GLN A 754 -60.04 1.63 -38.42
N ASP A 755 -61.04 2.10 -37.67
CA ASP A 755 -62.23 2.77 -38.20
C ASP A 755 -61.88 4.06 -38.97
N ASN A 756 -60.79 4.74 -38.59
CA ASN A 756 -60.37 6.00 -39.20
C ASN A 756 -59.24 5.85 -40.24
N ARG A 757 -58.83 4.61 -40.58
CA ARG A 757 -57.72 4.31 -41.52
C ARG A 757 -56.44 5.11 -41.22
N VAL A 758 -56.08 5.19 -39.95
CA VAL A 758 -54.94 5.98 -39.50
C VAL A 758 -53.68 5.11 -39.51
N THR A 759 -52.83 5.30 -40.53
CA THR A 759 -51.48 4.73 -40.60
C THR A 759 -50.47 5.70 -39.99
N LYS A 760 -49.28 5.19 -39.62
CA LYS A 760 -48.20 6.00 -39.02
C LYS A 760 -47.82 7.21 -39.89
N GLU A 761 -47.87 7.03 -41.22
CA GLU A 761 -47.61 8.07 -42.23
C GLU A 761 -48.73 9.11 -42.34
N ASN A 762 -50.02 8.69 -42.25
CA ASN A 762 -51.17 9.60 -42.27
C ASN A 762 -51.27 10.51 -41.03
N ILE A 763 -50.67 10.10 -39.90
CA ILE A 763 -50.62 10.91 -38.66
C ILE A 763 -49.69 12.10 -38.85
N GLU A 764 -48.52 11.87 -39.44
CA GLU A 764 -47.53 12.92 -39.67
C GLU A 764 -48.04 13.93 -40.70
N GLU A 765 -48.65 13.48 -41.80
CA GLU A 765 -49.28 14.37 -42.80
C GLU A 765 -50.44 15.20 -42.22
N ARG A 766 -51.34 14.60 -41.41
CA ARG A 766 -52.46 15.32 -40.80
C ARG A 766 -52.03 16.31 -39.73
N MET A 767 -50.95 16.01 -38.99
CA MET A 767 -50.35 16.93 -38.04
C MET A 767 -49.67 18.10 -38.75
N GLU A 768 -48.95 17.86 -39.85
CA GLU A 768 -48.37 18.94 -40.67
C GLU A 768 -49.45 19.83 -41.31
N ALA A 769 -50.58 19.26 -41.72
CA ALA A 769 -51.74 20.00 -42.23
C ALA A 769 -52.45 20.83 -41.16
N GLN A 770 -52.55 20.35 -39.91
CA GLN A 770 -53.11 21.14 -38.79
C GLN A 770 -52.16 22.25 -38.32
N ILE A 771 -50.85 22.01 -38.38
CA ILE A 771 -49.83 23.01 -38.05
C ILE A 771 -49.81 24.13 -39.11
N SER A 772 -49.98 23.78 -40.39
CA SER A 772 -50.00 24.76 -41.48
C SER A 772 -51.29 25.61 -41.50
N THR A 773 -52.43 25.03 -41.14
CA THR A 773 -53.71 25.75 -41.05
C THR A 773 -53.79 26.70 -39.84
N LYS A 774 -53.20 26.35 -38.69
CA LYS A 774 -53.14 27.25 -37.51
C LYS A 774 -52.14 28.40 -37.66
N THR A 775 -51.14 28.30 -38.53
CA THR A 775 -50.25 29.44 -38.84
C THR A 775 -50.94 30.60 -39.57
N ASN A 776 -52.14 30.40 -40.10
CA ASN A 776 -52.91 31.43 -40.82
C ASN A 776 -53.96 32.17 -39.96
N THR A 777 -54.19 31.75 -38.71
CA THR A 777 -55.17 32.38 -37.82
C THR A 777 -54.58 32.57 -36.42
N GLU A 778 -54.07 33.78 -36.21
CA GLU A 778 -53.75 34.49 -34.96
C GLU A 778 -52.87 33.81 -33.88
N ASN A 779 -51.92 34.62 -33.37
CA ASN A 779 -50.92 34.35 -32.33
C ASN A 779 -49.81 33.32 -32.63
N LYS A 780 -48.82 33.79 -33.42
CA LYS A 780 -47.55 33.12 -33.71
C LYS A 780 -46.71 32.71 -32.49
N LYS A 781 -46.92 33.32 -31.31
CA LYS A 781 -46.08 33.10 -30.12
C LYS A 781 -46.47 31.82 -29.37
N ASP A 782 -47.77 31.62 -29.12
CA ASP A 782 -48.29 30.41 -28.47
C ASP A 782 -48.13 29.17 -29.36
N ALA A 783 -48.30 29.33 -30.68
CA ALA A 783 -48.03 28.27 -31.66
C ALA A 783 -46.53 27.90 -31.76
N MET A 784 -45.61 28.84 -31.49
CA MET A 784 -44.17 28.56 -31.43
C MET A 784 -43.78 27.81 -30.17
N ASP A 785 -44.32 28.21 -29.02
CA ASP A 785 -44.06 27.57 -27.72
C ASP A 785 -44.67 26.16 -27.68
N GLU A 786 -45.86 25.96 -28.24
CA GLU A 786 -46.48 24.64 -28.37
C GLU A 786 -45.70 23.76 -29.37
N ARG A 787 -45.23 24.32 -30.48
CA ARG A 787 -44.35 23.63 -31.46
C ARG A 787 -42.98 23.26 -30.87
N GLU A 788 -42.41 24.09 -30.01
CA GLU A 788 -41.20 23.75 -29.25
C GLU A 788 -41.47 22.68 -28.20
N SER A 789 -42.60 22.74 -27.50
CA SER A 789 -42.99 21.72 -26.51
C SER A 789 -43.23 20.35 -27.15
N ILE A 790 -43.84 20.33 -28.35
CA ILE A 790 -44.13 19.13 -29.13
C ILE A 790 -42.85 18.59 -29.79
N LYS A 791 -41.97 19.45 -30.33
CA LYS A 791 -40.64 19.02 -30.82
C LYS A 791 -39.74 18.51 -29.69
N LYS A 792 -39.88 19.05 -28.48
CA LYS A 792 -39.17 18.60 -27.28
C LYS A 792 -39.70 17.24 -26.83
N ALA A 793 -41.02 17.04 -26.87
CA ALA A 793 -41.65 15.74 -26.61
C ALA A 793 -41.30 14.68 -27.68
N LEU A 794 -41.21 15.05 -28.97
CA LEU A 794 -40.85 14.14 -30.07
C LEU A 794 -39.35 13.80 -30.12
N LYS A 795 -38.46 14.75 -29.80
CA LYS A 795 -37.02 14.47 -29.64
C LYS A 795 -36.73 13.52 -28.47
N GLU A 796 -37.65 13.43 -27.50
CA GLU A 796 -37.58 12.48 -26.41
C GLU A 796 -38.11 11.08 -26.79
N ASP A 797 -38.81 10.92 -27.94
CA ASP A 797 -39.58 9.70 -28.28
C ASP A 797 -39.10 8.94 -29.55
N THR A 798 -38.29 9.51 -30.45
CA THR A 798 -37.79 8.82 -31.67
C THR A 798 -36.44 8.11 -31.51
N GLY A 799 -36.07 7.73 -30.29
CA GLY A 799 -34.81 7.05 -29.97
C GLY A 799 -34.66 5.61 -30.48
N THR A 800 -35.56 5.11 -31.33
CA THR A 800 -35.49 3.77 -31.91
C THR A 800 -35.31 3.90 -33.43
N SER A 801 -34.06 3.85 -33.91
CA SER A 801 -33.78 3.68 -35.33
C SER A 801 -34.02 2.21 -35.72
N MET A 802 -34.51 1.99 -36.95
CA MET A 802 -34.71 0.69 -37.60
C MET A 802 -33.48 -0.24 -37.66
N SER A 803 -32.34 0.14 -37.07
CA SER A 803 -31.13 -0.70 -36.95
C SER A 803 -31.23 -1.77 -35.86
N ASP A 804 -32.25 -1.71 -34.98
CA ASP A 804 -32.42 -2.65 -33.86
C ASP A 804 -32.81 -4.08 -34.28
N SER A 805 -33.14 -4.32 -35.56
CA SER A 805 -33.46 -5.67 -36.05
C SER A 805 -32.22 -6.53 -36.34
N THR A 806 -31.02 -5.95 -36.42
CA THR A 806 -29.81 -6.71 -36.78
C THR A 806 -29.10 -7.33 -35.57
N PHE A 807 -29.40 -6.85 -34.35
CA PHE A 807 -28.80 -7.35 -33.10
C PHE A 807 -29.70 -8.30 -32.29
N MET A 808 -30.83 -8.74 -32.87
CA MET A 808 -31.68 -9.83 -32.36
C MET A 808 -31.31 -11.20 -32.97
N PHE A 809 -30.01 -11.47 -33.13
CA PHE A 809 -29.48 -12.81 -33.38
C PHE A 809 -28.49 -13.20 -32.30
#